data_AF-A0A239QMB2-F1
#
_entry.id   AF-A0A239QMB2-F1
#
_cell.length_a   1.000
_cell.length_b   1.000
_cell.length_c   1.000
_cell.angle_alpha   90.00
_cell.angle_beta   90.00
_cell.angle_gamma   90.00
#
_symmetry.space_group_name_H-M   'P 1'
#
loop_
_entity.id
_entity.type
_entity.pdbx_description
1 polymer ?
#
loop_
_entity_poly.entity_id
_entity_poly.type
_entity_poly.pdbx_seq_one_letter_code
_entity_poly.pdbx_strand_id
1 'polypeptide(L)'
;MKKMLAVLIAAIFVLPVLAGIACAESALTDGTYSAEQQGFGGPVKVEAVIEGGKITDVTVTGNNETEGIGAAALEPLAEQVKEAQGAAIDGVSGATLTSGAVKAAMTEIMAQASGKGAAELKIADGTYEAQAWSFSMNYQMNVKTVIEGGKIASIEVGDNGDTAIILNTAIENLIPAMIENQSVKVDSITGATVSSGAIKAATEDCLVQAIAAAGGDVAAVSAFYTVPAKSTATETINTKVLVIGMGGAGIMTGNRIVDTLYDAYEGDTTKIDVLMIDKAAKYGGTSVTTSSPMSINPKSFVEKNDGKEYVDAAALKAAWMEYTEGDAKEWAIDMMMESSGDAVDYLIENGFVFGAPVQGLSDPYLICCNYGDGFMVDKSIVQAYFDKFMGNYTMKGGKYMLQTEATSLITDETGRVTGVNAVGADGTTYVINAQYVVSATGGFAGNGEMEDKYFSDEYYNLSGGGRWNMYGMSQNDGKMIQSAIDNGAATYCIGMPPVSHIGGAYKVMHEFPIIQQEYPDFFTGKPATISLNDIPMMLAVAPNSMAVNRQGVRFKDETTLTAYGNWAAGAYFYTIWSDEQMQSIRDNGLKFSNIGIFINQGGWPANTPIPELYDVLEKGMEMDIIFKADTIEELAEKIGVDAATLAKTVADYNSYCDTKENPPQGIEKNPVIYDLSGRPMEGEYNVYEKIEGNGPYYAVKGAPWIYSTTGALDVDEQFRVLKTDGQPLEGLYAVGTDCLGIMFTEKKEYVTYGGADQGWAFTSGYLAGKQLAETILAE
;
A
#
# COMPACT_ATOMS: atom_id res chain seq x y z
N MET A 1 58.01 -1.31 12.40
CA MET A 1 56.77 -1.82 13.01
C MET A 1 56.23 -0.71 13.89
N LYS A 2 55.11 -0.13 13.46
CA LYS A 2 54.83 1.32 13.51
C LYS A 2 54.03 1.72 14.76
N LYS A 3 54.37 2.90 15.26
CA LYS A 3 54.10 3.46 16.58
C LYS A 3 52.77 4.22 16.66
N MET A 4 52.16 4.14 17.84
CA MET A 4 51.26 5.15 18.44
C MET A 4 51.90 6.56 18.43
N LEU A 5 51.10 7.59 18.12
CA LEU A 5 51.32 9.01 18.46
C LEU A 5 49.93 9.70 18.35
N ALA A 6 49.25 10.00 19.47
CA ALA A 6 49.33 11.21 20.28
C ALA A 6 48.23 12.23 19.93
N VAL A 7 47.23 12.26 20.80
CA VAL A 7 46.24 13.32 21.01
C VAL A 7 46.87 14.37 21.95
N LEU A 8 46.83 15.66 21.60
CA LEU A 8 46.97 16.75 22.57
C LEU A 8 46.32 18.07 22.08
N ILE A 9 45.12 18.27 22.62
CA ILE A 9 44.43 19.49 23.08
C ILE A 9 45.27 20.80 23.08
N ALA A 10 44.69 21.90 22.56
CA ALA A 10 44.34 23.11 23.34
C ALA A 10 44.04 24.34 22.46
N ALA A 11 43.00 25.07 22.87
CA ALA A 11 42.40 26.24 22.24
C ALA A 11 43.13 27.58 22.50
N ILE A 12 42.56 28.63 21.88
CA ILE A 12 42.59 30.08 22.20
C ILE A 12 43.57 30.95 21.36
N PHE A 13 43.06 31.69 20.37
CA PHE A 13 42.79 33.15 20.46
C PHE A 13 42.07 33.69 19.20
N VAL A 14 40.95 34.35 19.45
CA VAL A 14 40.17 35.18 18.52
C VAL A 14 40.80 36.57 18.42
N LEU A 15 40.99 37.11 17.21
CA LEU A 15 40.80 38.54 16.87
C LEU A 15 40.74 38.73 15.34
N PRO A 16 39.95 39.70 14.84
CA PRO A 16 39.50 39.76 13.46
C PRO A 16 40.41 40.63 12.58
N VAL A 17 40.67 40.18 11.35
CA VAL A 17 41.12 41.07 10.27
C VAL A 17 40.01 41.14 9.23
N LEU A 18 39.17 42.15 9.39
CA LEU A 18 38.35 42.74 8.33
C LEU A 18 39.28 43.35 7.28
N ALA A 19 39.32 42.79 6.07
CA ALA A 19 39.46 43.53 4.81
C ALA A 19 39.41 42.59 3.59
N GLY A 20 38.27 42.62 2.89
CA GLY A 20 38.26 42.73 1.42
C GLY A 20 38.54 41.50 0.58
N ILE A 21 37.64 40.52 0.60
CA ILE A 21 37.28 39.80 -0.63
C ILE A 21 35.79 40.02 -0.80
N ALA A 22 35.43 40.91 -1.72
CA ALA A 22 34.04 41.03 -2.16
C ALA A 22 33.64 39.69 -2.77
N CYS A 23 32.83 38.93 -2.05
CA CYS A 23 32.07 37.84 -2.62
C CYS A 23 31.09 38.49 -3.61
N ALA A 24 31.22 38.18 -4.89
CA ALA A 24 30.16 38.50 -5.82
C ALA A 24 28.98 37.57 -5.48
N GLU A 25 28.04 38.06 -4.67
CA GLU A 25 26.69 37.48 -4.62
C GLU A 25 26.14 37.50 -6.04
N SER A 26 25.87 36.33 -6.61
CA SER A 26 25.09 36.25 -7.84
C SER A 26 23.66 36.66 -7.48
N ALA A 27 23.33 37.94 -7.65
CA ALA A 27 21.99 38.45 -7.39
C ALA A 27 21.01 37.73 -8.33
N LEU A 28 20.02 37.05 -7.74
CA LEU A 28 18.89 36.53 -8.50
C LEU A 28 18.16 37.69 -9.16
N THR A 29 17.73 37.48 -10.40
CA THR A 29 16.97 38.48 -11.15
C THR A 29 15.56 38.56 -10.58
N ASP A 30 15.09 39.77 -10.33
CA ASP A 30 13.73 40.00 -9.86
C ASP A 30 12.71 39.52 -10.90
N GLY A 31 11.66 38.83 -10.44
CA GLY A 31 10.64 38.26 -11.30
C GLY A 31 9.82 37.16 -10.61
N THR A 32 8.82 36.66 -11.32
CA THR A 32 8.06 35.47 -10.92
C THR A 32 8.49 34.31 -11.81
N TYR A 33 8.90 33.22 -11.17
CA TYR A 33 9.40 32.03 -11.83
C TYR A 33 8.57 30.83 -11.41
N SER A 34 8.45 29.85 -12.29
CA SER A 34 7.71 28.62 -12.00
C SER A 34 8.44 27.42 -12.58
N ALA A 35 8.42 26.32 -11.84
CA ALA A 35 8.85 25.02 -12.31
C ALA A 35 7.90 23.95 -11.79
N GLU A 36 7.77 22.85 -12.52
CA GLU A 36 6.89 21.75 -12.17
C GLU A 36 7.69 20.45 -12.18
N GLN A 37 7.50 19.64 -11.15
CA GLN A 37 8.25 18.40 -10.94
C GLN A 37 7.31 17.31 -10.43
N GLN A 38 7.59 16.05 -10.77
CA GLN A 38 6.74 14.94 -10.38
C GLN A 38 6.87 14.62 -8.87
N GLY A 39 5.79 14.80 -8.12
CA GLY A 39 5.60 14.33 -6.74
C GLY A 39 5.03 12.90 -6.67
N PHE A 40 4.59 12.47 -5.47
CA PHE A 40 4.11 11.10 -5.26
C PHE A 40 2.81 10.80 -6.00
N GLY A 41 1.84 11.72 -5.91
CA GLY A 41 0.50 11.55 -6.49
C GLY A 41 0.31 12.28 -7.83
N GLY A 42 1.21 13.20 -8.19
CA GLY A 42 1.21 13.83 -9.50
C GLY A 42 2.21 14.98 -9.62
N PRO A 43 2.09 15.82 -10.65
CA PRO A 43 2.92 17.01 -10.78
C PRO A 43 2.73 17.96 -9.59
N VAL A 44 3.85 18.39 -9.01
CA VAL A 44 3.98 19.43 -7.99
C VAL A 44 4.63 20.63 -8.65
N LYS A 45 3.86 21.71 -8.76
CA LYS A 45 4.30 23.00 -9.31
C LYS A 45 4.71 23.93 -8.17
N VAL A 46 5.87 24.56 -8.33
CA VAL A 46 6.36 25.63 -7.47
C VAL A 46 6.34 26.93 -8.26
N GLU A 47 5.80 27.99 -7.67
CA GLU A 47 5.92 29.37 -8.15
C GLU A 47 6.63 30.20 -7.08
N ALA A 48 7.70 30.89 -7.46
CA ALA A 48 8.44 31.76 -6.53
C ALA A 48 8.51 33.19 -7.07
N VAL A 49 8.30 34.16 -6.19
CA VAL A 49 8.45 35.59 -6.47
C VAL A 49 9.79 36.05 -5.88
N ILE A 50 10.62 36.69 -6.71
CA ILE A 50 11.92 37.22 -6.34
C ILE A 50 11.89 38.75 -6.49
N GLU A 51 12.19 39.47 -5.40
CA GLU A 51 12.30 40.93 -5.38
C GLU A 51 13.55 41.37 -4.60
N GLY A 52 14.32 42.30 -5.15
CA GLY A 52 15.60 42.71 -4.58
C GLY A 52 16.60 41.54 -4.45
N GLY A 53 16.52 40.54 -5.33
CA GLY A 53 17.35 39.33 -5.30
C GLY A 53 17.04 38.34 -4.19
N LYS A 54 15.87 38.46 -3.54
CA LYS A 54 15.40 37.57 -2.46
C LYS A 54 14.05 36.94 -2.80
N ILE A 55 13.82 35.73 -2.35
CA ILE A 55 12.51 35.06 -2.48
C ILE A 55 11.55 35.71 -1.48
N THR A 56 10.54 36.41 -1.98
CA THR A 56 9.53 37.10 -1.16
C THR A 56 8.25 36.30 -1.01
N ASP A 57 7.96 35.41 -1.97
CA ASP A 57 6.79 34.55 -1.93
C ASP A 57 7.04 33.21 -2.63
N VAL A 58 6.39 32.15 -2.13
CA VAL A 58 6.46 30.79 -2.69
C VAL A 58 5.08 30.16 -2.60
N THR A 59 4.56 29.68 -3.72
CA THR A 59 3.35 28.87 -3.76
C THR A 59 3.72 27.49 -4.30
N VAL A 60 3.28 26.44 -3.60
CA VAL A 60 3.45 25.06 -4.04
C VAL A 60 2.08 24.44 -4.23
N THR A 61 1.80 23.92 -5.42
CA THR A 61 0.53 23.27 -5.77
C THR A 61 0.79 21.86 -6.27
N GLY A 62 0.08 20.87 -5.72
CA GLY A 62 0.19 19.47 -6.12
C GLY A 62 -1.18 18.80 -6.00
N ASN A 63 -2.09 19.13 -6.92
CA ASN A 63 -3.51 18.79 -6.79
C ASN A 63 -3.80 17.28 -6.78
N ASN A 64 -2.85 16.48 -7.26
CA ASN A 64 -2.97 15.02 -7.27
C ASN A 64 -2.12 14.37 -6.18
N GLU A 65 -1.39 15.15 -5.38
CA GLU A 65 -0.63 14.61 -4.25
C GLU A 65 -1.58 13.98 -3.23
N THR A 66 -1.13 12.90 -2.59
CA THR A 66 -1.91 12.23 -1.55
C THR A 66 -2.27 13.21 -0.43
N GLU A 67 -3.58 13.41 -0.19
CA GLU A 67 -4.13 14.50 0.64
C GLU A 67 -3.53 14.58 2.06
N GLY A 68 -3.20 13.42 2.67
CA GLY A 68 -2.59 13.33 4.00
C GLY A 68 -1.07 13.14 4.03
N ILE A 69 -0.39 13.11 2.89
CA ILE A 69 1.07 12.89 2.81
C ILE A 69 1.71 13.99 1.96
N GLY A 70 1.52 13.91 0.65
CA GLY A 70 2.14 14.84 -0.29
C GLY A 70 1.44 16.20 -0.27
N ALA A 71 0.10 16.25 -0.26
CA ALA A 71 -0.61 17.52 -0.22
C ALA A 71 -0.39 18.24 1.11
N ALA A 72 -0.41 17.50 2.22
CA ALA A 72 -0.07 18.00 3.55
C ALA A 72 1.37 18.54 3.66
N ALA A 73 2.28 18.11 2.80
CA ALA A 73 3.67 18.57 2.78
C ALA A 73 3.88 19.87 1.97
N LEU A 74 2.94 20.28 1.11
CA LEU A 74 3.15 21.39 0.17
C LEU A 74 3.34 22.74 0.87
N GLU A 75 2.47 23.06 1.83
CA GLU A 75 2.55 24.31 2.59
C GLU A 75 3.81 24.37 3.49
N PRO A 76 4.15 23.33 4.28
CA PRO A 76 5.42 23.29 5.01
C PRO A 76 6.66 23.43 4.11
N LEU A 77 6.65 22.81 2.93
CA LEU A 77 7.77 22.90 1.98
C LEU A 77 7.89 24.31 1.38
N ALA A 78 6.78 24.98 1.09
CA ALA A 78 6.77 26.37 0.62
C ALA A 78 7.43 27.33 1.63
N GLU A 79 7.08 27.18 2.91
CA GLU A 79 7.67 27.97 4.00
C GLU A 79 9.16 27.68 4.18
N GLN A 80 9.58 26.41 4.12
CA GLN A 80 11.00 26.05 4.17
C GLN A 80 11.80 26.67 3.02
N VAL A 81 11.25 26.70 1.79
CA VAL A 81 11.93 27.35 0.65
C VAL A 81 12.13 28.84 0.91
N LYS A 82 11.10 29.49 1.44
CA LYS A 82 11.12 30.91 1.77
C LYS A 82 12.12 31.21 2.89
N GLU A 83 12.24 30.35 3.90
CA GLU A 83 13.23 30.49 4.97
C GLU A 83 14.66 30.23 4.47
N ALA A 84 14.87 29.15 3.71
CA ALA A 84 16.16 28.76 3.16
C ALA A 84 16.66 29.69 2.04
N GLN A 85 15.78 30.52 1.47
CA GLN A 85 16.05 31.36 0.30
C GLN A 85 16.61 30.55 -0.89
N GLY A 86 16.11 29.31 -1.08
CA GLY A 86 16.58 28.41 -2.13
C GLY A 86 16.10 26.97 -1.96
N ALA A 87 16.71 26.05 -2.72
CA ALA A 87 16.29 24.64 -2.78
C ALA A 87 16.85 23.75 -1.65
N ALA A 88 17.75 24.28 -0.81
CA ALA A 88 18.38 23.54 0.29
C ALA A 88 17.44 23.49 1.51
N ILE A 89 16.34 22.76 1.36
CA ILE A 89 15.32 22.53 2.39
C ILE A 89 15.36 21.08 2.88
N ASP A 90 14.76 20.82 4.03
CA ASP A 90 14.64 19.47 4.56
C ASP A 90 13.50 18.71 3.87
N GLY A 91 13.54 17.38 3.94
CA GLY A 91 12.43 16.55 3.47
C GLY A 91 11.31 16.53 4.51
N VAL A 92 10.06 16.60 4.09
CA VAL A 92 8.93 16.29 4.97
C VAL A 92 8.81 14.76 5.09
N SER A 93 8.90 14.26 6.33
CA SER A 93 8.88 12.83 6.63
C SER A 93 7.59 12.17 6.15
N GLY A 94 7.72 11.13 5.31
CA GLY A 94 6.59 10.44 4.65
C GLY A 94 6.24 11.00 3.27
N ALA A 95 6.64 12.23 2.96
CA ALA A 95 6.41 12.90 1.68
C ALA A 95 7.73 13.06 0.89
N THR A 96 8.58 12.02 0.88
CA THR A 96 9.93 12.09 0.32
C THR A 96 9.92 12.45 -1.18
N LEU A 97 9.00 11.87 -1.96
CA LEU A 97 8.89 12.17 -3.40
C LEU A 97 8.37 13.60 -3.63
N THR A 98 7.36 14.04 -2.86
CA THR A 98 6.86 15.42 -2.90
C THR A 98 7.96 16.43 -2.53
N SER A 99 8.71 16.14 -1.47
CA SER A 99 9.82 16.98 -1.00
C SER A 99 10.94 17.04 -2.04
N GLY A 100 11.25 15.91 -2.67
CA GLY A 100 12.17 15.84 -3.81
C GLY A 100 11.69 16.69 -4.98
N ALA A 101 10.39 16.65 -5.30
CA ALA A 101 9.79 17.46 -6.37
C ALA A 101 9.93 18.96 -6.10
N VAL A 102 9.62 19.42 -4.88
CA VAL A 102 9.78 20.84 -4.50
C VAL A 102 11.25 21.27 -4.54
N LYS A 103 12.18 20.45 -4.03
CA LYS A 103 13.63 20.73 -4.11
C LYS A 103 14.11 20.85 -5.56
N ALA A 104 13.70 19.93 -6.42
CA ALA A 104 14.06 19.96 -7.84
C ALA A 104 13.46 21.18 -8.55
N ALA A 105 12.19 21.50 -8.29
CA ALA A 105 11.50 22.63 -8.90
C ALA A 105 12.14 23.95 -8.47
N MET A 106 12.48 24.07 -7.19
CA MET A 106 13.16 25.25 -6.68
C MET A 106 14.58 25.35 -7.23
N THR A 107 15.30 24.23 -7.41
CA THR A 107 16.62 24.24 -8.06
C THR A 107 16.53 24.79 -9.48
N GLU A 108 15.49 24.39 -10.23
CA GLU A 108 15.22 24.90 -11.57
C GLU A 108 14.89 26.40 -11.56
N ILE A 109 13.99 26.84 -10.67
CA ILE A 109 13.65 28.25 -10.49
C ILE A 109 14.89 29.10 -10.17
N MET A 110 15.76 28.63 -9.27
CA MET A 110 17.00 29.33 -8.93
C MET A 110 17.94 29.44 -10.14
N ALA A 111 17.99 28.41 -10.99
CA ALA A 111 18.74 28.46 -12.24
C ALA A 111 18.15 29.52 -13.19
N GLN A 112 16.83 29.52 -13.40
CA GLN A 112 16.12 30.51 -14.23
C GLN A 112 16.39 31.95 -13.74
N ALA A 113 16.25 32.19 -12.43
CA ALA A 113 16.40 33.50 -11.83
C ALA A 113 17.85 34.01 -11.81
N SER A 114 18.84 33.13 -11.74
CA SER A 114 20.26 33.50 -11.77
C SER A 114 20.75 34.02 -13.14
N GLY A 115 19.89 34.05 -14.18
CA GLY A 115 20.28 34.46 -15.53
C GLY A 115 21.25 33.51 -16.22
N LYS A 116 21.55 32.35 -15.59
CA LYS A 116 22.13 31.20 -16.27
C LYS A 116 21.06 30.65 -17.22
N GLY A 117 21.19 30.90 -18.52
CA GLY A 117 20.49 30.07 -19.51
C GLY A 117 20.78 28.60 -19.21
N ALA A 118 19.86 27.68 -19.56
CA ALA A 118 19.97 26.24 -19.29
C ALA A 118 21.44 25.81 -19.37
N ALA A 119 22.00 25.41 -18.22
CA ALA A 119 23.43 25.22 -18.11
C ALA A 119 23.88 24.27 -19.21
N GLU A 120 24.91 24.65 -19.97
CA GLU A 120 25.40 23.84 -21.08
C GLU A 120 25.65 22.41 -20.58
N LEU A 121 24.92 21.43 -21.12
CA LEU A 121 25.02 20.04 -20.66
C LEU A 121 26.41 19.51 -20.98
N LYS A 122 27.26 19.46 -19.95
CA LYS A 122 28.55 18.79 -19.95
C LYS A 122 28.40 17.53 -19.14
N ILE A 123 28.38 16.40 -19.82
CA ILE A 123 28.16 15.08 -19.24
C ILE A 123 29.23 14.13 -19.78
N ALA A 124 29.80 13.32 -18.91
CA ALA A 124 30.82 12.36 -19.29
C ALA A 124 30.15 11.05 -19.69
N ASP A 125 30.59 10.49 -20.82
CA ASP A 125 30.25 9.13 -21.19
C ASP A 125 30.89 8.16 -20.18
N GLY A 126 30.17 7.10 -19.86
CA GLY A 126 30.61 6.15 -18.86
C GLY A 126 29.48 5.33 -18.26
N THR A 127 29.81 4.59 -17.22
CA THR A 127 28.87 3.80 -16.43
C THR A 127 28.86 4.35 -15.02
N TYR A 128 27.67 4.68 -14.53
CA TYR A 128 27.44 5.26 -13.22
C TYR A 128 26.47 4.38 -12.44
N GLU A 129 26.59 4.38 -11.12
CA GLU A 129 25.86 3.49 -10.23
C GLU A 129 25.35 4.29 -9.03
N ALA A 130 24.09 4.08 -8.67
CA ALA A 130 23.43 4.74 -7.55
C ALA A 130 22.44 3.80 -6.89
N GLN A 131 22.05 4.15 -5.65
CA GLN A 131 21.13 3.35 -4.85
C GLN A 131 19.95 4.20 -4.38
N ALA A 132 18.75 3.62 -4.40
CA ALA A 132 17.55 4.26 -3.89
C ALA A 132 16.71 3.27 -3.08
N TRP A 133 16.03 3.75 -2.03
CA TRP A 133 15.03 2.95 -1.34
C TRP A 133 13.84 2.69 -2.26
N SER A 134 13.38 1.44 -2.27
CA SER A 134 12.21 1.00 -3.02
C SER A 134 11.18 0.38 -2.07
N PHE A 135 10.32 -0.53 -2.55
CA PHE A 135 9.30 -1.17 -1.73
C PHE A 135 9.90 -2.04 -0.62
N SER A 136 11.08 -2.62 -0.87
CA SER A 136 11.78 -3.36 0.17
C SER A 136 12.26 -2.49 1.32
N MET A 137 11.98 -2.95 2.54
CA MET A 137 12.45 -2.31 3.76
C MET A 137 13.90 -2.65 4.08
N ASN A 138 14.43 -3.74 3.51
CA ASN A 138 15.73 -4.31 3.91
C ASN A 138 16.88 -3.99 2.96
N TYR A 139 16.56 -3.60 1.73
CA TYR A 139 17.56 -3.44 0.67
C TYR A 139 17.24 -2.19 -0.16
N GLN A 140 18.25 -1.36 -0.36
CA GLN A 140 18.21 -0.36 -1.41
C GLN A 140 18.32 -1.03 -2.78
N MET A 141 17.57 -0.51 -3.75
CA MET A 141 17.68 -0.91 -5.14
C MET A 141 18.92 -0.27 -5.75
N ASN A 142 19.77 -1.10 -6.32
CA ASN A 142 20.92 -0.64 -7.09
C ASN A 142 20.53 -0.43 -8.56
N VAL A 143 20.91 0.72 -9.13
CA VAL A 143 20.69 1.05 -10.54
C VAL A 143 21.99 1.51 -11.17
N LYS A 144 22.29 0.91 -12.31
CA LYS A 144 23.43 1.24 -13.14
C LYS A 144 22.95 1.88 -14.44
N THR A 145 23.46 3.08 -14.73
CA THR A 145 23.10 3.83 -15.94
C THR A 145 24.34 4.00 -16.82
N VAL A 146 24.21 3.67 -18.10
CA VAL A 146 25.25 3.90 -19.11
C VAL A 146 24.93 5.17 -19.88
N ILE A 147 25.91 6.08 -19.96
CA ILE A 147 25.84 7.32 -20.74
C ILE A 147 26.77 7.20 -21.95
N GLU A 148 26.23 7.42 -23.15
CA GLU A 148 27.00 7.43 -24.41
C GLU A 148 26.56 8.58 -25.30
N GLY A 149 27.52 9.35 -25.82
CA GLY A 149 27.23 10.54 -26.62
C GLY A 149 26.38 11.57 -25.87
N GLY A 150 26.54 11.64 -24.54
CA GLY A 150 25.73 12.48 -23.65
C GLY A 150 24.26 12.11 -23.52
N LYS A 151 23.90 10.87 -23.83
CA LYS A 151 22.54 10.32 -23.73
C LYS A 151 22.49 9.11 -22.81
N ILE A 152 21.34 8.86 -22.21
CA ILE A 152 21.02 7.59 -21.53
C ILE A 152 21.00 6.49 -22.58
N ALA A 153 21.98 5.59 -22.53
CA ALA A 153 22.12 4.46 -23.44
C ALA A 153 21.45 3.20 -22.88
N SER A 154 21.62 2.93 -21.58
CA SER A 154 20.93 1.83 -20.89
C SER A 154 20.76 2.12 -19.40
N ILE A 155 19.78 1.44 -18.81
CA ILE A 155 19.52 1.42 -17.38
C ILE A 155 19.39 -0.06 -16.98
N GLU A 156 20.15 -0.50 -15.99
CA GLU A 156 20.14 -1.86 -15.46
C GLU A 156 19.80 -1.81 -13.96
N VAL A 157 18.76 -2.55 -13.56
CA VAL A 157 18.44 -2.72 -12.14
C VAL A 157 19.19 -3.96 -11.62
N GLY A 158 20.03 -3.75 -10.61
CA GLY A 158 20.83 -4.79 -9.96
C GLY A 158 20.16 -5.35 -8.70
N ASP A 159 20.99 -5.64 -7.70
CA ASP A 159 20.55 -6.16 -6.40
C ASP A 159 19.49 -5.24 -5.78
N ASN A 160 18.43 -5.89 -5.29
CA ASN A 160 17.28 -5.22 -4.73
C ASN A 160 16.52 -6.16 -3.78
N GLY A 161 15.52 -5.60 -3.11
CA GLY A 161 14.67 -6.32 -2.18
C GLY A 161 13.23 -6.53 -2.63
N ASP A 162 12.85 -6.02 -3.80
CA ASP A 162 11.46 -5.89 -4.23
C ASP A 162 10.86 -7.23 -4.67
N THR A 163 9.53 -7.33 -4.65
CA THR A 163 8.82 -8.47 -5.25
C THR A 163 9.07 -8.47 -6.76
N ALA A 164 9.75 -9.52 -7.26
CA ALA A 164 10.26 -9.58 -8.63
C ALA A 164 9.20 -9.25 -9.70
N ILE A 165 7.98 -9.81 -9.58
CA ILE A 165 6.90 -9.57 -10.55
C ILE A 165 6.38 -8.12 -10.56
N ILE A 166 6.58 -7.34 -9.50
CA ILE A 166 6.21 -5.92 -9.45
C ILE A 166 7.35 -5.09 -10.06
N LEU A 167 8.58 -5.39 -9.66
CA LEU A 167 9.76 -4.73 -10.19
C LEU A 167 9.90 -4.93 -11.71
N ASN A 168 9.71 -6.15 -12.21
CA ASN A 168 9.83 -6.45 -13.63
C ASN A 168 8.85 -5.62 -14.47
N THR A 169 7.64 -5.36 -13.96
CA THR A 169 6.67 -4.50 -14.64
C THR A 169 7.18 -3.05 -14.76
N ALA A 170 7.89 -2.53 -13.76
CA ALA A 170 8.57 -1.24 -13.90
C ALA A 170 9.72 -1.33 -14.91
N ILE A 171 10.57 -2.36 -14.83
CA ILE A 171 11.71 -2.54 -15.74
C ILE A 171 11.24 -2.60 -17.21
N GLU A 172 10.20 -3.38 -17.49
CA GLU A 172 9.71 -3.64 -18.86
C GLU A 172 9.01 -2.43 -19.49
N ASN A 173 8.43 -1.54 -18.70
CA ASN A 173 7.61 -0.44 -19.21
C ASN A 173 8.24 0.95 -18.98
N LEU A 174 8.89 1.18 -17.84
CA LEU A 174 9.46 2.46 -17.47
C LEU A 174 10.81 2.73 -18.15
N ILE A 175 11.73 1.76 -18.10
CA ILE A 175 13.10 1.94 -18.60
C ILE A 175 13.10 2.26 -20.12
N PRO A 176 12.33 1.53 -20.97
CA PRO A 176 12.21 1.91 -22.38
C PRO A 176 11.71 3.34 -22.56
N ALA A 177 10.69 3.77 -21.79
CA ALA A 177 10.16 5.12 -21.87
C ALA A 177 11.21 6.17 -21.44
N MET A 178 12.00 5.91 -20.40
CA MET A 178 13.07 6.82 -19.95
C MET A 178 14.16 6.96 -21.02
N ILE A 179 14.55 5.86 -21.67
CA ILE A 179 15.56 5.87 -22.73
C ILE A 179 15.01 6.56 -23.99
N GLU A 180 13.78 6.25 -24.41
CA GLU A 180 13.16 6.86 -25.59
C GLU A 180 13.04 8.38 -25.45
N ASN A 181 12.56 8.83 -24.28
CA ASN A 181 12.33 10.25 -24.01
C ASN A 181 13.56 10.98 -23.46
N GLN A 182 14.66 10.26 -23.20
CA GLN A 182 15.85 10.77 -22.52
C GLN A 182 15.47 11.55 -21.26
N SER A 183 14.60 10.95 -20.44
CA SER A 183 13.95 11.66 -19.35
C SER A 183 13.70 10.77 -18.14
N VAL A 184 13.97 11.32 -16.96
CA VAL A 184 13.56 10.73 -15.67
C VAL A 184 12.18 11.23 -15.23
N LYS A 185 11.50 12.06 -16.02
CA LYS A 185 10.16 12.60 -15.75
C LYS A 185 9.06 11.93 -16.58
N VAL A 186 9.30 10.68 -16.98
CA VAL A 186 8.24 9.81 -17.50
C VAL A 186 7.33 9.35 -16.34
N ASP A 187 6.06 9.08 -16.67
CA ASP A 187 5.08 8.59 -15.70
C ASP A 187 5.55 7.32 -15.00
N SER A 188 5.25 7.23 -13.70
CA SER A 188 5.41 5.98 -12.98
C SER A 188 4.44 4.93 -13.50
N ILE A 189 4.85 3.66 -13.43
CA ILE A 189 4.00 2.55 -13.88
C ILE A 189 2.99 2.21 -12.79
N THR A 190 1.70 2.33 -13.10
CA THR A 190 0.60 1.89 -12.22
C THR A 190 0.77 0.41 -11.86
N GLY A 191 0.76 0.12 -10.56
CA GLY A 191 1.04 -1.20 -9.99
C GLY A 191 2.51 -1.49 -9.70
N ALA A 192 3.40 -0.55 -10.02
CA ALA A 192 4.82 -0.60 -9.67
C ALA A 192 5.37 0.81 -9.34
N THR A 193 4.54 1.65 -8.71
CA THR A 193 4.82 3.08 -8.49
C THR A 193 6.08 3.31 -7.64
N VAL A 194 6.25 2.56 -6.55
CA VAL A 194 7.40 2.72 -5.65
C VAL A 194 8.69 2.31 -6.36
N SER A 195 8.71 1.14 -7.02
CA SER A 195 9.84 0.69 -7.82
C SER A 195 10.16 1.66 -8.96
N SER A 196 9.13 2.24 -9.59
CA SER A 196 9.33 3.26 -10.63
C SER A 196 9.99 4.53 -10.08
N GLY A 197 9.60 4.97 -8.89
CA GLY A 197 10.21 6.10 -8.20
C GLY A 197 11.69 5.84 -7.88
N ALA A 198 12.01 4.65 -7.37
CA ALA A 198 13.38 4.25 -7.05
C ALA A 198 14.28 4.21 -8.29
N ILE A 199 13.81 3.62 -9.40
CA ILE A 199 14.55 3.59 -10.67
C ILE A 199 14.82 5.01 -11.16
N LYS A 200 13.80 5.89 -11.19
CA LYS A 200 13.95 7.28 -11.61
C LYS A 200 14.95 8.05 -10.74
N ALA A 201 14.84 7.95 -9.43
CA ALA A 201 15.71 8.64 -8.48
C ALA A 201 17.18 8.19 -8.64
N ALA A 202 17.44 6.88 -8.68
CA ALA A 202 18.80 6.37 -8.83
C ALA A 202 19.40 6.68 -10.23
N THR A 203 18.60 6.66 -11.29
CA THR A 203 19.05 7.12 -12.61
C THR A 203 19.38 8.61 -12.60
N GLU A 204 18.59 9.44 -11.93
CA GLU A 204 18.87 10.88 -11.77
C GLU A 204 20.21 11.12 -11.05
N ASP A 205 20.48 10.38 -9.96
CA ASP A 205 21.76 10.43 -9.26
C ASP A 205 22.93 10.00 -10.17
N CYS A 206 22.74 8.99 -11.01
CA CYS A 206 23.75 8.57 -11.99
C CYS A 206 24.05 9.70 -13.00
N LEU A 207 23.03 10.42 -13.47
CA LEU A 207 23.19 11.57 -14.38
C LEU A 207 23.95 12.71 -13.69
N VAL A 208 23.64 13.00 -12.41
CA VAL A 208 24.35 13.98 -11.61
C VAL A 208 25.83 13.61 -11.47
N GLN A 209 26.14 12.34 -11.18
CA GLN A 209 27.53 11.85 -11.13
C GLN A 209 28.24 12.01 -12.49
N ALA A 210 27.55 11.73 -13.60
CA ALA A 210 28.09 11.87 -14.95
C ALA A 210 28.40 13.32 -15.32
N ILE A 211 27.52 14.26 -14.94
CA ILE A 211 27.72 15.69 -15.13
C ILE A 211 28.90 16.19 -14.30
N ALA A 212 28.95 15.81 -13.02
CA ALA A 212 30.06 16.16 -12.13
C ALA A 212 31.40 15.62 -12.65
N ALA A 213 31.43 14.40 -13.19
CA ALA A 213 32.62 13.79 -13.78
C ALA A 213 33.15 14.53 -15.02
N ALA A 214 32.28 15.20 -15.78
CA ALA A 214 32.66 16.10 -16.87
C ALA A 214 33.05 17.51 -16.41
N GLY A 215 32.99 17.80 -15.10
CA GLY A 215 33.16 19.16 -14.56
C GLY A 215 32.01 20.10 -14.93
N GLY A 216 30.82 19.56 -15.21
CA GLY A 216 29.60 20.30 -15.48
C GLY A 216 28.92 20.81 -14.20
N ASP A 217 28.01 21.76 -14.37
CA ASP A 217 27.11 22.23 -13.29
C ASP A 217 26.02 21.17 -13.09
N VAL A 218 25.93 20.57 -11.89
CA VAL A 218 24.97 19.47 -11.62
C VAL A 218 23.51 19.87 -11.86
N ALA A 219 23.19 21.18 -11.82
CA ALA A 219 21.88 21.69 -12.21
C ALA A 219 21.52 21.41 -13.69
N ALA A 220 22.51 21.07 -14.54
CA ALA A 220 22.29 20.64 -15.92
C ALA A 220 21.54 19.30 -16.04
N VAL A 221 21.36 18.56 -14.94
CA VAL A 221 20.52 17.34 -14.92
C VAL A 221 19.08 17.62 -15.37
N SER A 222 18.62 18.88 -15.25
CA SER A 222 17.34 19.35 -15.77
C SER A 222 17.15 19.14 -17.28
N ALA A 223 18.22 18.93 -18.05
CA ALA A 223 18.13 18.51 -19.44
C ALA A 223 17.39 17.16 -19.64
N PHE A 224 17.32 16.34 -18.59
CA PHE A 224 16.62 15.05 -18.56
C PHE A 224 15.25 15.13 -17.87
N TYR A 225 14.68 16.32 -17.73
CA TYR A 225 13.36 16.52 -17.11
C TYR A 225 12.22 16.77 -18.10
N THR A 226 12.42 16.44 -19.38
CA THR A 226 11.38 16.61 -20.39
C THR A 226 10.20 15.68 -20.09
N VAL A 227 9.01 16.24 -19.83
CA VAL A 227 7.78 15.47 -19.66
C VAL A 227 7.29 15.02 -21.04
N PRO A 228 7.09 13.71 -21.29
CA PRO A 228 6.57 13.23 -22.56
C PRO A 228 5.18 13.83 -22.86
N ALA A 229 4.96 14.24 -24.11
CA ALA A 229 3.66 14.74 -24.52
C ALA A 229 2.61 13.62 -24.46
N LYS A 230 1.44 13.93 -23.88
CA LYS A 230 0.29 13.03 -23.89
C LYS A 230 -0.46 13.09 -25.21
N SER A 231 -0.98 11.94 -25.63
CA SER A 231 -1.93 11.80 -26.73
C SER A 231 -3.18 12.64 -26.45
N THR A 232 -3.73 13.23 -27.50
CA THR A 232 -5.04 13.88 -27.49
C THR A 232 -6.04 13.11 -28.35
N ALA A 233 -5.74 11.86 -28.68
CA ALA A 233 -6.61 11.02 -29.49
C ALA A 233 -7.86 10.63 -28.69
N THR A 234 -8.94 10.42 -29.42
CA THR A 234 -10.18 9.86 -28.88
C THR A 234 -10.59 8.69 -29.75
N GLU A 235 -10.81 7.53 -29.13
CA GLU A 235 -11.23 6.31 -29.80
C GLU A 235 -12.57 5.82 -29.28
N THR A 236 -13.31 5.13 -30.13
CA THR A 236 -14.56 4.46 -29.74
C THR A 236 -14.40 2.97 -29.96
N ILE A 237 -14.63 2.20 -28.91
CA ILE A 237 -14.59 0.74 -28.92
C ILE A 237 -16.01 0.25 -28.65
N ASN A 238 -16.44 -0.79 -29.39
CA ASN A 238 -17.70 -1.46 -29.13
C ASN A 238 -17.40 -2.92 -28.82
N THR A 239 -18.02 -3.45 -27.77
CA THR A 239 -17.93 -4.85 -27.41
C THR A 239 -19.25 -5.33 -26.82
N LYS A 240 -19.51 -6.64 -26.79
CA LYS A 240 -20.68 -7.19 -26.14
C LYS A 240 -20.54 -7.12 -24.62
N VAL A 241 -19.38 -7.54 -24.11
CA VAL A 241 -19.07 -7.57 -22.68
C VAL A 241 -17.78 -6.82 -22.39
N LEU A 242 -17.83 -5.89 -21.45
CA LEU A 242 -16.67 -5.23 -20.88
C LEU A 242 -16.47 -5.67 -19.43
N VAL A 243 -15.28 -6.18 -19.10
CA VAL A 243 -14.85 -6.43 -17.72
C VAL A 243 -13.79 -5.41 -17.34
N ILE A 244 -14.00 -4.71 -16.23
CA ILE A 244 -13.12 -3.64 -15.75
C ILE A 244 -12.35 -4.14 -14.54
N GLY A 245 -11.02 -4.13 -14.64
CA GLY A 245 -10.13 -4.72 -13.65
C GLY A 245 -9.76 -6.15 -14.02
N MET A 246 -8.47 -6.43 -14.12
CA MET A 246 -7.88 -7.71 -14.45
C MET A 246 -7.17 -8.29 -13.22
N GLY A 247 -7.78 -8.16 -12.04
CA GLY A 247 -7.46 -8.96 -10.86
C GLY A 247 -8.01 -10.39 -10.97
N GLY A 248 -7.90 -11.19 -9.90
CA GLY A 248 -8.39 -12.57 -9.90
C GLY A 248 -9.88 -12.71 -10.28
N ALA A 249 -10.73 -11.80 -9.80
CA ALA A 249 -12.16 -11.82 -10.12
C ALA A 249 -12.45 -11.50 -11.60
N GLY A 250 -11.83 -10.44 -12.14
CA GLY A 250 -12.03 -10.04 -13.53
C GLY A 250 -11.47 -11.06 -14.53
N ILE A 251 -10.25 -11.57 -14.29
CA ILE A 251 -9.65 -12.63 -15.11
C ILE A 251 -10.51 -13.88 -15.09
N MET A 252 -10.98 -14.32 -13.91
CA MET A 252 -11.88 -15.47 -13.79
C MET A 252 -13.17 -15.25 -14.59
N THR A 253 -13.80 -14.07 -14.44
CA THR A 253 -15.05 -13.72 -15.13
C THR A 253 -14.86 -13.77 -16.64
N GLY A 254 -13.86 -13.06 -17.18
CA GLY A 254 -13.58 -13.01 -18.61
C GLY A 254 -13.28 -14.39 -19.20
N ASN A 255 -12.44 -15.18 -18.53
CA ASN A 255 -12.14 -16.56 -18.96
C ASN A 255 -13.38 -17.44 -18.94
N ARG A 256 -14.19 -17.37 -17.88
CA ARG A 256 -15.39 -18.20 -17.77
C ARG A 256 -16.40 -17.88 -18.86
N ILE A 257 -16.57 -16.60 -19.20
CA ILE A 257 -17.43 -16.16 -20.31
C ILE A 257 -16.90 -16.73 -21.62
N VAL A 258 -15.63 -16.47 -21.92
CA VAL A 258 -15.01 -16.87 -23.19
C VAL A 258 -15.00 -18.38 -23.36
N ASP A 259 -14.67 -19.15 -22.32
CA ASP A 259 -14.69 -20.61 -22.36
C ASP A 259 -16.08 -21.14 -22.70
N THR A 260 -17.12 -20.63 -22.02
CA THR A 260 -18.50 -21.07 -22.22
C THR A 260 -18.98 -20.75 -23.64
N LEU A 261 -18.72 -19.53 -24.12
CA LEU A 261 -19.09 -19.11 -25.46
C LEU A 261 -18.28 -19.85 -26.53
N TYR A 262 -16.98 -20.05 -26.33
CA TYR A 262 -16.11 -20.76 -27.25
C TYR A 262 -16.59 -22.19 -27.47
N ASP A 263 -16.94 -22.89 -26.39
CA ASP A 263 -17.49 -24.26 -26.47
C ASP A 263 -18.86 -24.27 -27.16
N ALA A 264 -19.75 -23.33 -26.80
CA ALA A 264 -21.09 -23.22 -27.41
C ALA A 264 -21.04 -22.85 -28.90
N TYR A 265 -20.00 -22.14 -29.32
CA TYR A 265 -19.76 -21.76 -30.71
C TYR A 265 -18.82 -22.72 -31.45
N GLU A 266 -18.59 -23.92 -30.91
CA GLU A 266 -17.77 -24.98 -31.53
C GLU A 266 -16.36 -24.50 -31.91
N GLY A 267 -15.79 -23.61 -31.12
CA GLY A 267 -14.45 -23.04 -31.28
C GLY A 267 -14.35 -21.85 -32.24
N ASP A 268 -15.47 -21.28 -32.69
CA ASP A 268 -15.48 -20.09 -33.55
C ASP A 268 -15.13 -18.81 -32.77
N THR A 269 -13.85 -18.47 -32.75
CA THR A 269 -13.32 -17.27 -32.08
C THR A 269 -13.86 -15.95 -32.64
N THR A 270 -14.43 -15.94 -33.85
CA THR A 270 -14.96 -14.71 -34.47
C THR A 270 -16.28 -14.25 -33.83
N LYS A 271 -16.93 -15.13 -33.05
CA LYS A 271 -18.15 -14.84 -32.29
C LYS A 271 -17.87 -14.42 -30.85
N ILE A 272 -16.61 -14.39 -30.45
CA ILE A 272 -16.20 -13.98 -29.11
C ILE A 272 -15.97 -12.48 -29.09
N ASP A 273 -16.84 -11.77 -28.37
CA ASP A 273 -16.81 -10.32 -28.23
C ASP A 273 -16.76 -9.92 -26.76
N VAL A 274 -15.62 -10.18 -26.13
CA VAL A 274 -15.34 -9.87 -24.72
C VAL A 274 -14.05 -9.07 -24.64
N LEU A 275 -14.11 -7.92 -23.98
CA LEU A 275 -12.96 -7.06 -23.71
C LEU A 275 -12.74 -6.95 -22.20
N MET A 276 -11.50 -7.13 -21.76
CA MET A 276 -11.06 -6.76 -20.42
C MET A 276 -10.17 -5.52 -20.45
N ILE A 277 -10.28 -4.63 -19.46
CA ILE A 277 -9.36 -3.49 -19.33
C ILE A 277 -8.78 -3.42 -17.91
N ASP A 278 -7.53 -2.98 -17.79
CA ASP A 278 -6.90 -2.67 -16.50
C ASP A 278 -6.02 -1.43 -16.62
N LYS A 279 -5.98 -0.62 -15.57
CA LYS A 279 -5.11 0.57 -15.50
C LYS A 279 -3.65 0.23 -15.23
N ALA A 280 -3.37 -0.91 -14.62
CA ALA A 280 -2.01 -1.37 -14.39
C ALA A 280 -1.36 -1.83 -15.70
N ALA A 281 -0.03 -1.80 -15.74
CA ALA A 281 0.74 -2.33 -16.87
C ALA A 281 0.87 -3.86 -16.87
N LYS A 282 0.13 -4.53 -15.98
CA LYS A 282 0.09 -5.98 -15.85
C LYS A 282 -1.27 -6.41 -15.30
N TYR A 283 -1.64 -7.65 -15.59
CA TYR A 283 -2.80 -8.30 -15.01
C TYR A 283 -2.43 -9.11 -13.75
N GLY A 284 -3.43 -9.58 -13.01
CA GLY A 284 -3.31 -10.39 -11.80
C GLY A 284 -3.70 -9.64 -10.52
N GLY A 285 -3.57 -8.30 -10.49
CA GLY A 285 -3.91 -7.45 -9.35
C GLY A 285 -3.31 -7.95 -8.03
N THR A 286 -4.00 -7.76 -6.90
CA THR A 286 -3.58 -8.29 -5.59
C THR A 286 -3.61 -9.83 -5.52
N SER A 287 -4.35 -10.49 -6.42
CA SER A 287 -4.48 -11.96 -6.41
C SER A 287 -3.15 -12.66 -6.70
N VAL A 288 -2.27 -12.09 -7.54
CA VAL A 288 -0.96 -12.69 -7.82
C VAL A 288 0.00 -12.63 -6.63
N THR A 289 -0.21 -11.69 -5.70
CA THR A 289 0.59 -11.54 -4.48
C THR A 289 -0.02 -12.25 -3.27
N THR A 290 -1.24 -12.77 -3.39
CA THR A 290 -1.93 -13.51 -2.33
C THR A 290 -1.32 -14.91 -2.13
N SER A 291 -1.56 -15.54 -0.99
CA SER A 291 -1.05 -16.89 -0.68
C SER A 291 -2.06 -18.00 -0.90
N SER A 292 -3.34 -17.76 -0.61
CA SER A 292 -4.35 -18.81 -0.60
C SER A 292 -5.75 -18.23 -0.82
N PRO A 293 -6.54 -18.69 -1.80
CA PRO A 293 -8.00 -18.60 -1.75
C PRO A 293 -8.59 -19.48 -0.65
N MET A 294 -9.74 -19.05 -0.14
CA MET A 294 -10.68 -19.95 0.51
C MET A 294 -11.35 -20.85 -0.52
N SER A 295 -11.50 -22.13 -0.20
CA SER A 295 -12.21 -23.10 -1.02
C SER A 295 -12.79 -24.23 -0.20
N ILE A 296 -14.09 -24.50 -0.40
CA ILE A 296 -14.85 -25.50 0.34
C ILE A 296 -14.86 -26.81 -0.44
N ASN A 297 -14.23 -27.84 0.13
CA ASN A 297 -14.25 -29.23 -0.34
C ASN A 297 -14.08 -29.41 -1.87
N PRO A 298 -12.99 -28.91 -2.51
CA PRO A 298 -12.80 -29.11 -3.95
C PRO A 298 -12.78 -30.60 -4.30
N LYS A 299 -13.50 -31.00 -5.34
CA LYS A 299 -13.69 -32.42 -5.70
C LYS A 299 -12.35 -33.08 -5.99
N SER A 300 -11.45 -32.37 -6.68
CA SER A 300 -10.13 -32.91 -7.03
C SER A 300 -9.26 -33.24 -5.80
N PHE A 301 -9.52 -32.63 -4.63
CA PHE A 301 -8.84 -32.95 -3.38
C PHE A 301 -9.63 -33.95 -2.54
N VAL A 302 -10.96 -33.84 -2.47
CA VAL A 302 -11.81 -34.81 -1.76
C VAL A 302 -11.64 -36.22 -2.34
N GLU A 303 -11.55 -36.36 -3.66
CA GLU A 303 -11.27 -37.64 -4.33
C GLU A 303 -9.90 -38.22 -3.94
N LYS A 304 -8.88 -37.36 -3.79
CA LYS A 304 -7.54 -37.76 -3.32
C LYS A 304 -7.50 -38.05 -1.82
N ASN A 305 -8.54 -37.66 -1.07
CA ASN A 305 -8.69 -37.86 0.37
C ASN A 305 -9.68 -39.00 0.71
N ASP A 306 -9.75 -40.04 -0.13
CA ASP A 306 -10.66 -41.17 0.02
C ASP A 306 -12.15 -40.77 0.14
N GLY A 307 -12.54 -39.66 -0.48
CA GLY A 307 -13.90 -39.12 -0.42
C GLY A 307 -14.24 -38.38 0.88
N LYS A 308 -13.25 -38.10 1.75
CA LYS A 308 -13.46 -37.34 2.98
C LYS A 308 -13.37 -35.85 2.73
N GLU A 309 -14.39 -35.13 3.17
CA GLU A 309 -14.43 -33.67 3.20
C GLU A 309 -13.41 -33.11 4.19
N TYR A 310 -12.89 -31.92 3.87
CA TYR A 310 -11.94 -31.18 4.69
C TYR A 310 -12.66 -30.31 5.73
N VAL A 311 -13.90 -29.91 5.45
CA VAL A 311 -14.72 -29.07 6.33
C VAL A 311 -16.19 -29.47 6.23
N ASP A 312 -16.90 -29.42 7.36
CA ASP A 312 -18.36 -29.47 7.39
C ASP A 312 -18.91 -28.10 6.95
N ALA A 313 -19.36 -28.01 5.70
CA ALA A 313 -19.85 -26.77 5.10
C ALA A 313 -21.09 -26.21 5.82
N ALA A 314 -21.96 -27.09 6.34
CA ALA A 314 -23.15 -26.66 7.07
C ALA A 314 -22.78 -26.05 8.43
N ALA A 315 -21.82 -26.66 9.14
CA ALA A 315 -21.29 -26.11 10.37
C ALA A 315 -20.56 -24.77 10.16
N LEU A 316 -19.79 -24.65 9.08
CA LEU A 316 -19.12 -23.39 8.70
C LEU A 316 -20.14 -22.30 8.37
N LYS A 317 -21.16 -22.59 7.56
CA LYS A 317 -22.26 -21.66 7.27
C LYS A 317 -22.93 -21.18 8.55
N ALA A 318 -23.30 -22.10 9.45
CA ALA A 318 -23.96 -21.76 10.70
C ALA A 318 -23.10 -20.81 11.55
N ALA A 319 -21.80 -21.09 11.66
CA ALA A 319 -20.87 -20.22 12.36
C ALA A 319 -20.73 -18.84 11.70
N TRP A 320 -20.70 -18.78 10.37
CA TRP A 320 -20.60 -17.53 9.62
C TRP A 320 -21.85 -16.65 9.80
N MET A 321 -23.03 -17.25 9.73
CA MET A 321 -24.29 -16.54 9.96
C MET A 321 -24.42 -16.07 11.41
N GLU A 322 -23.93 -16.85 12.38
CA GLU A 322 -23.84 -16.43 13.78
C GLU A 322 -22.86 -15.26 13.96
N TYR A 323 -21.66 -15.36 13.37
CA TYR A 323 -20.62 -14.33 13.44
C TYR A 323 -21.11 -12.99 12.88
N THR A 324 -21.81 -13.03 11.75
CA THR A 324 -22.37 -11.86 11.08
C THR A 324 -23.69 -11.38 11.67
N GLU A 325 -24.17 -12.02 12.75
CA GLU A 325 -25.41 -11.69 13.45
C GLU A 325 -26.65 -11.66 12.53
N GLY A 326 -26.60 -12.43 11.44
CA GLY A 326 -27.64 -12.48 10.41
C GLY A 326 -27.62 -11.34 9.38
N ASP A 327 -26.65 -10.43 9.44
CA ASP A 327 -26.54 -9.31 8.49
C ASP A 327 -26.00 -9.76 7.12
N ALA A 328 -25.26 -10.87 7.03
CA ALA A 328 -24.81 -11.38 5.74
C ALA A 328 -25.98 -11.87 4.88
N LYS A 329 -25.90 -11.65 3.56
CA LYS A 329 -26.84 -12.24 2.61
C LYS A 329 -26.62 -13.75 2.57
N GLU A 330 -27.56 -14.51 3.12
CA GLU A 330 -27.45 -15.97 3.25
C GLU A 330 -27.14 -16.67 1.92
N TRP A 331 -27.75 -16.21 0.82
CA TRP A 331 -27.50 -16.79 -0.51
C TRP A 331 -26.06 -16.61 -0.99
N ALA A 332 -25.36 -15.55 -0.56
CA ALA A 332 -23.97 -15.33 -0.94
C ALA A 332 -23.05 -16.29 -0.18
N ILE A 333 -23.37 -16.53 1.10
CA ILE A 333 -22.70 -17.57 1.90
C ILE A 333 -22.96 -18.95 1.28
N ASP A 334 -24.18 -19.25 0.86
CA ASP A 334 -24.51 -20.50 0.17
C ASP A 334 -23.68 -20.67 -1.10
N MET A 335 -23.57 -19.64 -1.95
CA MET A 335 -22.71 -19.69 -3.13
C MET A 335 -21.25 -19.99 -2.77
N MET A 336 -20.73 -19.38 -1.70
CA MET A 336 -19.37 -19.64 -1.24
C MET A 336 -19.18 -21.09 -0.76
N MET A 337 -20.15 -21.62 0.00
CA MET A 337 -20.12 -23.00 0.48
C MET A 337 -20.24 -24.03 -0.65
N GLU A 338 -21.08 -23.75 -1.65
CA GLU A 338 -21.43 -24.70 -2.70
C GLU A 338 -20.47 -24.67 -3.89
N SER A 339 -19.92 -23.49 -4.23
CA SER A 339 -19.26 -23.27 -5.53
C SER A 339 -17.77 -22.92 -5.45
N SER A 340 -17.23 -22.60 -4.27
CA SER A 340 -15.81 -22.23 -4.16
C SER A 340 -14.86 -23.39 -4.44
N GLY A 341 -15.28 -24.63 -4.16
CA GLY A 341 -14.57 -25.85 -4.57
C GLY A 341 -14.51 -26.00 -6.09
N ASP A 342 -15.65 -25.82 -6.76
CA ASP A 342 -15.76 -25.90 -8.23
C ASP A 342 -14.95 -24.79 -8.93
N ALA A 343 -14.90 -23.59 -8.36
CA ALA A 343 -14.07 -22.50 -8.87
C ALA A 343 -12.57 -22.82 -8.79
N VAL A 344 -12.11 -23.46 -7.71
CA VAL A 344 -10.72 -23.92 -7.59
C VAL A 344 -10.41 -25.07 -8.54
N ASP A 345 -11.31 -26.04 -8.67
CA ASP A 345 -11.15 -27.15 -9.62
C ASP A 345 -11.04 -26.63 -11.06
N TYR A 346 -11.86 -25.64 -11.45
CA TYR A 346 -11.77 -24.99 -12.75
C TYR A 346 -10.42 -24.27 -12.98
N LEU A 347 -9.85 -23.65 -11.94
CA LEU A 347 -8.49 -23.09 -12.03
C LEU A 347 -7.43 -24.18 -12.21
N ILE A 348 -7.56 -25.30 -11.50
CA ILE A 348 -6.65 -26.45 -11.63
C ILE A 348 -6.69 -27.00 -13.07
N GLU A 349 -7.88 -27.17 -13.64
CA GLU A 349 -8.07 -27.57 -15.04
C GLU A 349 -7.39 -26.61 -16.02
N ASN A 350 -7.33 -25.32 -15.68
CA ASN A 350 -6.66 -24.29 -16.46
C ASN A 350 -5.18 -24.10 -16.12
N GLY A 351 -4.61 -24.95 -15.27
CA GLY A 351 -3.18 -25.05 -15.03
C GLY A 351 -2.67 -24.29 -13.81
N PHE A 352 -3.55 -23.81 -12.93
CA PHE A 352 -3.14 -23.44 -11.59
C PHE A 352 -2.75 -24.69 -10.80
N VAL A 353 -1.84 -24.52 -9.85
CA VAL A 353 -1.49 -25.57 -8.90
C VAL A 353 -1.83 -25.07 -7.50
N PHE A 354 -2.56 -25.89 -6.77
CA PHE A 354 -2.91 -25.65 -5.37
C PHE A 354 -2.50 -26.84 -4.50
N GLY A 355 -2.23 -26.55 -3.24
CA GLY A 355 -2.18 -27.54 -2.17
C GLY A 355 -3.60 -27.95 -1.73
N ALA A 356 -3.70 -29.13 -1.12
CA ALA A 356 -4.94 -29.55 -0.47
C ALA A 356 -5.38 -28.52 0.60
N PRO A 357 -6.69 -28.40 0.89
CA PRO A 357 -7.16 -27.48 1.91
C PRO A 357 -6.45 -27.72 3.24
N VAL A 358 -5.86 -26.64 3.78
CA VAL A 358 -5.21 -26.62 5.09
C VAL A 358 -5.92 -25.63 6.01
N GLN A 359 -5.62 -25.75 7.29
CA GLN A 359 -5.96 -24.73 8.26
C GLN A 359 -5.23 -23.44 7.85
N GLY A 360 -6.00 -22.42 7.52
CA GLY A 360 -5.49 -21.07 7.37
C GLY A 360 -5.45 -20.37 8.73
N LEU A 361 -5.90 -19.12 8.75
CA LEU A 361 -6.07 -18.31 9.96
C LEU A 361 -7.41 -18.56 10.67
N SER A 362 -8.15 -19.60 10.28
CA SER A 362 -9.52 -19.89 10.69
C SER A 362 -9.64 -21.23 11.40
N ASP A 363 -9.13 -21.33 12.62
CA ASP A 363 -9.36 -22.52 13.44
C ASP A 363 -10.86 -22.72 13.71
N PRO A 364 -11.44 -23.93 13.56
CA PRO A 364 -10.83 -25.23 13.20
C PRO A 364 -10.96 -25.62 11.72
N TYR A 365 -11.23 -24.67 10.82
CA TYR A 365 -11.62 -24.92 9.44
C TYR A 365 -10.43 -25.11 8.48
N LEU A 366 -10.41 -26.25 7.76
CA LEU A 366 -9.45 -26.54 6.70
C LEU A 366 -9.97 -26.02 5.36
N ILE A 367 -9.86 -24.71 5.14
CA ILE A 367 -10.51 -24.01 4.01
C ILE A 367 -9.55 -23.23 3.11
N CYS A 368 -8.25 -23.21 3.40
CA CYS A 368 -7.28 -22.48 2.58
C CYS A 368 -6.55 -23.40 1.60
N CYS A 369 -6.65 -23.13 0.31
CA CYS A 369 -5.88 -23.79 -0.74
C CYS A 369 -4.67 -22.92 -1.11
N ASN A 370 -3.49 -23.22 -0.58
CA ASN A 370 -2.27 -22.46 -0.90
C ASN A 370 -1.90 -22.62 -2.38
N TYR A 371 -1.42 -21.54 -3.03
CA TYR A 371 -0.78 -21.67 -4.35
C TYR A 371 0.47 -22.55 -4.24
N GLY A 372 0.62 -23.52 -5.13
CA GLY A 372 1.74 -24.47 -5.11
C GLY A 372 1.70 -25.44 -3.92
N ASP A 373 2.86 -25.91 -3.47
CA ASP A 373 3.04 -26.94 -2.44
C ASP A 373 3.27 -26.40 -1.02
N GLY A 374 3.16 -25.08 -0.81
CA GLY A 374 3.43 -24.45 0.48
C GLY A 374 2.86 -23.05 0.62
N PHE A 375 2.91 -22.51 1.82
CA PHE A 375 2.57 -21.11 2.09
C PHE A 375 3.69 -20.21 1.55
N MET A 376 3.35 -19.07 0.93
CA MET A 376 4.31 -18.07 0.42
C MET A 376 5.26 -18.59 -0.69
N VAL A 377 4.72 -19.31 -1.68
CA VAL A 377 5.49 -19.60 -2.91
C VAL A 377 5.94 -18.31 -3.62
N ASP A 378 7.05 -18.42 -4.35
CA ASP A 378 7.56 -17.32 -5.17
C ASP A 378 6.45 -16.80 -6.09
N LYS A 379 6.22 -15.47 -6.05
CA LYS A 379 5.10 -14.86 -6.77
C LYS A 379 5.27 -14.90 -8.29
N SER A 380 6.47 -15.17 -8.80
CA SER A 380 6.69 -15.49 -10.22
C SER A 380 6.03 -16.81 -10.64
N ILE A 381 5.91 -17.78 -9.74
CA ILE A 381 5.20 -19.03 -9.97
C ILE A 381 3.70 -18.76 -10.08
N VAL A 382 3.15 -17.95 -9.16
CA VAL A 382 1.74 -17.56 -9.18
C VAL A 382 1.42 -16.77 -10.46
N GLN A 383 2.29 -15.84 -10.84
CA GLN A 383 2.16 -15.07 -12.09
C GLN A 383 2.09 -16.00 -13.31
N ALA A 384 2.93 -17.04 -13.38
CA ALA A 384 2.90 -17.99 -14.50
C ALA A 384 1.55 -18.73 -14.63
N TYR A 385 0.81 -18.94 -13.53
CA TYR A 385 -0.55 -19.50 -13.61
C TYR A 385 -1.52 -18.53 -14.28
N PHE A 386 -1.48 -17.25 -13.89
CA PHE A 386 -2.28 -16.20 -14.53
C PHE A 386 -1.89 -15.99 -16.00
N ASP A 387 -0.60 -16.01 -16.33
CA ASP A 387 -0.11 -15.88 -17.71
C ASP A 387 -0.65 -17.00 -18.60
N LYS A 388 -0.63 -18.25 -18.10
CA LYS A 388 -1.21 -19.39 -18.82
C LYS A 388 -2.72 -19.21 -19.02
N PHE A 389 -3.43 -18.75 -18.01
CA PHE A 389 -4.87 -18.56 -18.08
C PHE A 389 -5.25 -17.45 -19.07
N MET A 390 -4.52 -16.33 -19.07
CA MET A 390 -4.66 -15.26 -20.05
C MET A 390 -4.26 -15.70 -21.48
N GLY A 391 -3.29 -16.61 -21.60
CA GLY A 391 -2.97 -17.26 -22.86
C GLY A 391 -4.15 -18.05 -23.42
N ASN A 392 -4.89 -18.79 -22.58
CA ASN A 392 -6.10 -19.49 -22.99
C ASN A 392 -7.22 -18.51 -23.41
N TYR A 393 -7.43 -17.45 -22.62
CA TYR A 393 -8.42 -16.40 -22.93
C TYR A 393 -8.21 -15.80 -24.33
N THR A 394 -6.98 -15.40 -24.65
CA THR A 394 -6.67 -14.78 -25.94
C THR A 394 -6.70 -15.79 -27.10
N MET A 395 -6.23 -17.02 -26.88
CA MET A 395 -6.33 -18.10 -27.86
C MET A 395 -7.78 -18.35 -28.29
N LYS A 396 -8.72 -18.24 -27.34
CA LYS A 396 -10.15 -18.43 -27.57
C LYS A 396 -10.86 -17.18 -28.09
N GLY A 397 -10.15 -16.10 -28.40
CA GLY A 397 -10.71 -14.90 -29.04
C GLY A 397 -11.03 -13.73 -28.10
N GLY A 398 -10.83 -13.90 -26.79
CA GLY A 398 -10.95 -12.81 -25.83
C GLY A 398 -9.90 -11.71 -26.07
N LYS A 399 -10.25 -10.45 -25.80
CA LYS A 399 -9.37 -9.29 -25.95
C LYS A 399 -9.13 -8.60 -24.63
N TYR A 400 -7.98 -7.95 -24.47
CA TYR A 400 -7.71 -7.11 -23.31
C TYR A 400 -6.85 -5.89 -23.63
N MET A 401 -6.93 -4.87 -22.78
CA MET A 401 -6.09 -3.67 -22.81
C MET A 401 -5.54 -3.39 -21.41
N LEU A 402 -4.22 -3.32 -21.29
CA LEU A 402 -3.55 -2.85 -20.07
C LEU A 402 -3.31 -1.34 -20.17
N GLN A 403 -2.88 -0.71 -19.08
CA GLN A 403 -2.66 0.73 -19.02
C GLN A 403 -3.86 1.56 -19.51
N THR A 404 -5.09 1.07 -19.27
CA THR A 404 -6.36 1.67 -19.69
C THR A 404 -7.28 1.78 -18.48
N GLU A 405 -7.40 2.98 -17.92
CA GLU A 405 -8.21 3.25 -16.74
C GLU A 405 -9.64 3.63 -17.13
N ALA A 406 -10.64 2.87 -16.66
CA ALA A 406 -12.03 3.33 -16.69
C ALA A 406 -12.24 4.49 -15.68
N THR A 407 -12.88 5.55 -16.12
CA THR A 407 -13.05 6.78 -15.33
C THR A 407 -14.49 7.06 -14.94
N SER A 408 -15.47 6.64 -15.75
CA SER A 408 -16.89 6.82 -15.46
C SER A 408 -17.77 5.87 -16.27
N LEU A 409 -18.91 5.47 -15.70
CA LEU A 409 -19.98 4.77 -16.41
C LEU A 409 -20.66 5.70 -17.43
N ILE A 410 -21.07 5.13 -18.55
CA ILE A 410 -21.94 5.76 -19.55
C ILE A 410 -23.33 5.16 -19.38
N THR A 411 -24.36 6.01 -19.29
CA THR A 411 -25.76 5.61 -19.18
C THR A 411 -26.62 6.16 -20.32
N ASP A 412 -27.67 5.45 -20.68
CA ASP A 412 -28.69 5.93 -21.62
C ASP A 412 -29.82 6.72 -20.92
N GLU A 413 -30.80 7.19 -21.68
CA GLU A 413 -31.94 7.97 -21.17
C GLU A 413 -32.81 7.22 -20.15
N THR A 414 -32.73 5.88 -20.12
CA THR A 414 -33.45 5.03 -19.15
C THR A 414 -32.66 4.79 -17.87
N GLY A 415 -31.40 5.21 -17.82
CA GLY A 415 -30.46 4.93 -16.74
C GLY A 415 -29.76 3.58 -16.86
N ARG A 416 -29.91 2.87 -17.99
CA ARG A 416 -29.16 1.63 -18.25
C ARG A 416 -27.69 1.99 -18.50
N VAL A 417 -26.77 1.23 -17.91
CA VAL A 417 -25.34 1.32 -18.20
C VAL A 417 -25.04 0.71 -19.57
N THR A 418 -24.39 1.49 -20.43
CA THR A 418 -24.10 1.12 -21.83
C THR A 418 -22.61 1.18 -22.17
N GLY A 419 -21.73 1.34 -21.18
CA GLY A 419 -20.29 1.42 -21.40
C GLY A 419 -19.55 2.23 -20.34
N VAL A 420 -18.31 2.61 -20.65
CA VAL A 420 -17.48 3.49 -19.83
C VAL A 420 -16.69 4.48 -20.67
N ASN A 421 -16.37 5.63 -20.06
CA ASN A 421 -15.23 6.44 -20.49
C ASN A 421 -13.96 5.85 -19.87
N ALA A 422 -12.86 5.85 -20.63
CA ALA A 422 -11.56 5.39 -20.15
C ALA A 422 -10.42 6.26 -20.69
N VAL A 423 -9.24 6.17 -20.07
CA VAL A 423 -8.03 6.90 -20.44
C VAL A 423 -6.83 5.96 -20.43
N GLY A 424 -6.06 5.95 -21.51
CA GLY A 424 -4.80 5.23 -21.64
C GLY A 424 -3.67 5.95 -20.90
N ALA A 425 -2.62 5.23 -20.47
CA ALA A 425 -1.45 5.86 -19.83
C ALA A 425 -0.71 6.86 -20.75
N ASP A 426 -0.87 6.72 -22.06
CA ASP A 426 -0.38 7.66 -23.07
C ASP A 426 -1.23 8.94 -23.18
N GLY A 427 -2.40 8.99 -22.55
CA GLY A 427 -3.37 10.09 -22.61
C GLY A 427 -4.50 9.88 -23.62
N THR A 428 -4.50 8.79 -24.39
CA THR A 428 -5.58 8.49 -25.33
C THR A 428 -6.89 8.30 -24.57
N THR A 429 -7.95 8.98 -24.99
CA THR A 429 -9.28 8.87 -24.40
C THR A 429 -10.11 7.84 -25.14
N TYR A 430 -10.88 7.03 -24.42
CA TYR A 430 -11.72 5.97 -24.98
C TYR A 430 -13.17 6.14 -24.55
N VAL A 431 -14.07 5.96 -25.50
CA VAL A 431 -15.49 5.68 -25.25
C VAL A 431 -15.70 4.20 -25.56
N ILE A 432 -15.89 3.37 -24.53
CA ILE A 432 -16.04 1.93 -24.68
C ILE A 432 -17.51 1.58 -24.45
N ASN A 433 -18.25 1.34 -25.52
CA ASN A 433 -19.65 0.92 -25.47
C ASN A 433 -19.72 -0.59 -25.22
N ALA A 434 -20.58 -1.01 -24.28
CA ALA A 434 -20.83 -2.40 -23.97
C ALA A 434 -22.28 -2.65 -23.57
N GLN A 435 -22.83 -3.82 -23.92
CA GLN A 435 -24.18 -4.21 -23.47
C GLN A 435 -24.18 -4.67 -22.01
N TYR A 436 -23.08 -5.29 -21.60
CA TYR A 436 -22.83 -5.83 -20.27
C TYR A 436 -21.51 -5.27 -19.74
N VAL A 437 -21.56 -4.58 -18.61
CA VAL A 437 -20.38 -4.03 -17.92
C VAL A 437 -20.21 -4.76 -16.59
N VAL A 438 -19.04 -5.33 -16.35
CA VAL A 438 -18.68 -6.01 -15.10
C VAL A 438 -17.60 -5.21 -14.38
N SER A 439 -17.90 -4.74 -13.18
CA SER A 439 -16.95 -4.11 -12.26
C SER A 439 -16.23 -5.18 -11.45
N ALA A 440 -14.91 -5.26 -11.60
CA ALA A 440 -14.01 -6.15 -10.88
C ALA A 440 -12.75 -5.40 -10.45
N THR A 441 -12.93 -4.16 -9.99
CA THR A 441 -11.89 -3.14 -9.88
C THR A 441 -11.11 -3.15 -8.56
N GLY A 442 -11.58 -3.90 -7.56
CA GLY A 442 -11.02 -3.89 -6.22
C GLY A 442 -11.85 -3.05 -5.24
N GLY A 443 -11.37 -2.94 -4.01
CA GLY A 443 -11.92 -2.00 -3.03
C GLY A 443 -11.52 -0.54 -3.30
N PHE A 444 -11.53 0.26 -2.24
CA PHE A 444 -11.23 1.70 -2.28
C PHE A 444 -10.13 2.14 -1.29
N ALA A 445 -9.30 1.22 -0.78
CA ALA A 445 -8.16 1.50 0.12
C ALA A 445 -7.06 2.40 -0.50
N GLY A 446 -7.14 2.59 -1.81
CA GLY A 446 -6.38 3.57 -2.57
C GLY A 446 -6.73 5.03 -2.23
N ASN A 447 -7.90 5.27 -1.64
CA ASN A 447 -8.56 6.57 -1.61
C ASN A 447 -9.02 6.96 -0.19
N GLY A 448 -8.24 7.82 0.47
CA GLY A 448 -8.54 8.31 1.83
C GLY A 448 -9.85 9.11 1.95
N GLU A 449 -10.25 9.84 0.91
CA GLU A 449 -11.54 10.56 0.90
C GLU A 449 -12.72 9.58 0.95
N MET A 450 -12.62 8.46 0.24
CA MET A 450 -13.64 7.41 0.29
C MET A 450 -13.62 6.67 1.63
N GLU A 451 -12.44 6.42 2.22
CA GLU A 451 -12.33 5.86 3.57
C GLU A 451 -13.04 6.75 4.60
N ASP A 452 -12.74 8.06 4.61
CA ASP A 452 -13.37 9.01 5.52
C ASP A 452 -14.88 9.18 5.27
N LYS A 453 -15.32 9.08 4.00
CA LYS A 453 -16.72 9.22 3.63
C LYS A 453 -17.56 8.00 3.98
N TYR A 454 -17.02 6.80 3.75
CA TYR A 454 -17.83 5.57 3.76
C TYR A 454 -17.62 4.71 4.99
N PHE A 455 -16.46 4.74 5.66
CA PHE A 455 -16.30 3.99 6.90
C PHE A 455 -17.26 4.48 7.98
N SER A 456 -17.90 3.52 8.66
CA SER A 456 -18.93 3.80 9.65
C SER A 456 -18.33 3.89 11.04
N ASP A 457 -18.62 4.99 11.73
CA ASP A 457 -18.27 5.16 13.15
C ASP A 457 -19.32 4.60 14.13
N GLU A 458 -20.34 3.88 13.62
CA GLU A 458 -21.43 3.36 14.43
C GLU A 458 -20.94 2.34 15.48
N TYR A 459 -20.00 1.47 15.10
CA TYR A 459 -19.49 0.39 15.95
C TYR A 459 -18.06 0.62 16.41
N TYR A 460 -17.23 1.23 15.56
CA TYR A 460 -15.80 1.45 15.79
C TYR A 460 -15.44 2.80 15.21
N ASN A 461 -14.50 3.53 15.82
CA ASN A 461 -14.04 4.80 15.28
C ASN A 461 -13.06 4.57 14.10
N LEU A 462 -13.60 4.32 12.91
CA LEU A 462 -12.88 3.95 11.69
C LEU A 462 -12.58 5.17 10.80
N SER A 463 -13.45 6.18 10.79
CA SER A 463 -13.35 7.39 9.96
C SER A 463 -12.56 8.52 10.62
N GLY A 464 -12.10 9.51 9.85
CA GLY A 464 -11.61 10.78 10.40
C GLY A 464 -10.21 10.73 11.01
N GLY A 465 -9.30 9.95 10.43
CA GLY A 465 -7.91 9.79 10.89
C GLY A 465 -6.86 9.99 9.80
N GLY A 466 -7.29 10.49 8.64
CA GLY A 466 -6.52 10.40 7.40
C GLY A 466 -6.55 8.98 6.83
N ARG A 467 -5.77 8.77 5.77
CA ARG A 467 -5.72 7.51 5.04
C ARG A 467 -5.16 6.37 5.91
N TRP A 468 -5.78 5.20 5.84
CA TRP A 468 -5.26 3.98 6.45
C TRP A 468 -3.93 3.57 5.80
N ASN A 469 -2.96 3.15 6.63
CA ASN A 469 -1.70 2.64 6.11
C ASN A 469 -1.94 1.36 5.30
N MET A 470 -1.26 1.21 4.17
CA MET A 470 -1.57 0.13 3.24
C MET A 470 -0.32 -0.63 2.83
N TYR A 471 -0.36 -1.96 3.02
CA TYR A 471 0.64 -2.92 2.57
C TYR A 471 0.09 -3.70 1.37
N GLY A 472 -0.30 -2.96 0.33
CA GLY A 472 -1.02 -3.48 -0.81
C GLY A 472 -0.86 -2.60 -2.04
N MET A 473 -1.59 -2.94 -3.12
CA MET A 473 -1.57 -2.15 -4.34
C MET A 473 -2.55 -0.97 -4.21
N SER A 474 -2.06 0.26 -4.23
CA SER A 474 -2.85 1.49 -3.99
C SER A 474 -3.82 1.85 -5.12
N GLN A 475 -3.84 1.03 -6.16
CA GLN A 475 -4.64 1.23 -7.36
C GLN A 475 -6.10 0.77 -7.17
N ASN A 476 -6.45 0.16 -6.04
CA ASN A 476 -7.83 -0.07 -5.62
C ASN A 476 -8.42 1.22 -5.02
N ASP A 477 -8.64 2.23 -5.85
CA ASP A 477 -9.02 3.60 -5.46
C ASP A 477 -10.53 3.88 -5.55
N GLY A 478 -11.34 2.85 -5.80
CA GLY A 478 -12.80 2.95 -5.79
C GLY A 478 -13.42 3.80 -6.90
N LYS A 479 -12.67 4.19 -7.94
CA LYS A 479 -13.17 5.11 -8.99
C LYS A 479 -14.46 4.60 -9.66
N MET A 480 -14.50 3.32 -10.03
CA MET A 480 -15.71 2.74 -10.64
C MET A 480 -16.81 2.42 -9.63
N ILE A 481 -16.47 2.14 -8.37
CA ILE A 481 -17.43 2.06 -7.26
C ILE A 481 -18.14 3.41 -7.10
N GLN A 482 -17.39 4.50 -7.00
CA GLN A 482 -17.95 5.84 -6.87
C GLN A 482 -18.79 6.20 -8.09
N SER A 483 -18.32 5.89 -9.31
CA SER A 483 -19.11 6.12 -10.52
C SER A 483 -20.43 5.34 -10.53
N ALA A 484 -20.47 4.10 -10.01
CA ALA A 484 -21.70 3.35 -9.86
C ALA A 484 -22.66 3.99 -8.84
N ILE A 485 -22.14 4.44 -7.68
CA ILE A 485 -22.92 5.14 -6.65
C ILE A 485 -23.51 6.44 -7.22
N ASP A 486 -22.73 7.21 -7.99
CA ASP A 486 -23.18 8.45 -8.63
C ASP A 486 -24.30 8.21 -9.66
N ASN A 487 -24.37 6.98 -10.21
CA ASN A 487 -25.43 6.52 -11.11
C ASN A 487 -26.56 5.76 -10.38
N GLY A 488 -26.62 5.85 -9.04
CA GLY A 488 -27.73 5.37 -8.22
C GLY A 488 -27.60 3.95 -7.67
N ALA A 489 -26.41 3.34 -7.78
CA ALA A 489 -26.14 2.05 -7.15
C ALA A 489 -26.28 2.12 -5.62
N ALA A 490 -26.89 1.08 -5.05
CA ALA A 490 -26.87 0.81 -3.62
C ALA A 490 -25.54 0.22 -3.20
N THR A 491 -25.28 0.28 -1.90
CA THR A 491 -24.10 -0.29 -1.26
C THR A 491 -24.49 -1.28 -0.17
N TYR A 492 -23.62 -2.24 0.12
CA TYR A 492 -23.82 -3.21 1.21
C TYR A 492 -22.55 -3.34 2.05
N CYS A 493 -22.66 -3.09 3.36
CA CYS A 493 -21.54 -3.08 4.31
C CYS A 493 -20.32 -2.25 3.86
N ILE A 494 -20.53 -1.16 3.11
CA ILE A 494 -19.42 -0.32 2.63
C ILE A 494 -18.64 0.34 3.79
N GLY A 495 -19.27 0.50 4.95
CA GLY A 495 -18.65 1.12 6.12
C GLY A 495 -17.95 0.17 7.08
N MET A 496 -17.83 -1.12 6.72
CA MET A 496 -17.17 -2.10 7.57
C MET A 496 -15.65 -1.89 7.69
N PRO A 497 -14.99 -2.45 8.72
CA PRO A 497 -13.54 -2.38 8.87
C PRO A 497 -12.79 -2.87 7.62
N PRO A 498 -11.68 -2.21 7.23
CA PRO A 498 -10.89 -2.62 6.08
C PRO A 498 -10.14 -3.93 6.29
N VAL A 499 -9.50 -4.39 5.22
CA VAL A 499 -8.77 -5.67 5.13
C VAL A 499 -7.43 -5.57 5.89
N SER A 500 -7.45 -5.52 7.24
CA SER A 500 -6.27 -5.43 8.12
C SER A 500 -5.84 -6.76 8.74
N HIS A 501 -4.60 -7.18 8.47
CA HIS A 501 -3.94 -8.28 9.19
C HIS A 501 -2.75 -7.85 10.05
N ILE A 502 -2.22 -6.65 9.79
CA ILE A 502 -0.86 -6.29 10.21
C ILE A 502 -0.94 -5.10 11.14
N GLY A 503 -0.28 -5.18 12.29
CA GLY A 503 0.05 -4.01 13.09
C GLY A 503 1.54 -3.72 13.02
N GLY A 504 1.89 -2.45 13.00
CA GLY A 504 3.28 -2.02 13.02
C GLY A 504 3.41 -0.56 13.42
N ALA A 505 4.61 -0.02 13.26
CA ALA A 505 4.81 1.42 13.37
C ALA A 505 4.01 2.16 12.29
N TYR A 506 3.65 3.41 12.59
CA TYR A 506 3.00 4.29 11.63
C TYR A 506 3.91 4.63 10.42
N LYS A 507 5.23 4.66 10.62
CA LYS A 507 6.25 4.77 9.55
C LYS A 507 7.41 3.82 9.85
N VAL A 508 8.06 3.34 8.80
CA VAL A 508 9.28 2.51 8.90
C VAL A 508 10.51 3.41 8.83
N MET A 509 11.49 3.13 9.69
CA MET A 509 12.76 3.86 9.80
C MET A 509 13.85 3.26 8.91
N HIS A 510 14.81 4.10 8.51
CA HIS A 510 16.00 3.71 7.72
C HIS A 510 17.28 4.43 8.20
N GLU A 511 17.27 4.99 9.41
CA GLU A 511 18.33 5.83 9.97
C GLU A 511 19.47 5.03 10.60
N PHE A 512 19.23 3.77 10.95
CA PHE A 512 20.20 2.86 11.58
C PHE A 512 20.61 1.72 10.63
N PRO A 513 21.80 1.12 10.83
CA PRO A 513 22.25 0.00 10.01
C PRO A 513 21.30 -1.21 10.05
N ILE A 514 21.19 -1.89 8.91
CA ILE A 514 20.50 -3.19 8.78
C ILE A 514 21.57 -4.28 8.76
N ILE A 515 21.51 -5.20 9.72
CA ILE A 515 22.54 -6.22 9.95
C ILE A 515 22.05 -7.57 9.42
N GLN A 516 22.70 -8.09 8.39
CA GLN A 516 22.39 -9.41 7.83
C GLN A 516 22.80 -10.55 8.77
N GLN A 517 21.98 -11.59 8.81
CA GLN A 517 22.15 -12.80 9.60
C GLN A 517 22.57 -13.97 8.69
N GLU A 518 23.18 -15.00 9.27
CA GLU A 518 23.66 -16.19 8.53
C GLU A 518 22.57 -17.23 8.24
N TYR A 519 21.31 -16.94 8.58
CA TYR A 519 20.14 -17.79 8.32
C TYR A 519 19.12 -17.05 7.45
N PRO A 520 18.29 -17.75 6.66
CA PRO A 520 17.30 -17.11 5.80
C PRO A 520 16.09 -16.59 6.59
N ASP A 521 15.54 -15.47 6.14
CA ASP A 521 14.24 -14.95 6.54
C ASP A 521 13.13 -15.89 6.07
N PHE A 522 12.13 -16.08 6.93
CA PHE A 522 11.05 -17.02 6.70
C PHE A 522 10.15 -16.63 5.52
N PHE A 523 9.90 -15.34 5.31
CA PHE A 523 8.96 -14.86 4.29
C PHE A 523 9.62 -14.67 2.92
N THR A 524 10.89 -14.29 2.89
CA THR A 524 11.58 -13.90 1.66
C THR A 524 12.62 -14.92 1.19
N GLY A 525 13.10 -15.80 2.07
CA GLY A 525 14.21 -16.72 1.80
C GLY A 525 15.58 -16.04 1.63
N LYS A 526 15.65 -14.70 1.67
CA LYS A 526 16.89 -13.91 1.69
C LYS A 526 17.53 -14.00 3.08
N PRO A 527 18.82 -13.62 3.26
CA PRO A 527 19.40 -13.54 4.60
C PRO A 527 18.50 -12.71 5.53
N ALA A 528 18.16 -13.26 6.70
CA ALA A 528 17.42 -12.53 7.72
C ALA A 528 18.20 -11.29 8.15
N THR A 529 17.49 -10.32 8.72
CA THR A 529 18.08 -9.05 9.15
C THR A 529 17.74 -8.79 10.62
N ILE A 530 18.45 -7.85 11.24
CA ILE A 530 18.03 -7.17 12.48
C ILE A 530 18.39 -5.70 12.34
N SER A 531 17.60 -4.81 12.94
CA SER A 531 17.90 -3.38 12.93
C SER A 531 17.30 -2.64 14.12
N LEU A 532 17.98 -1.58 14.55
CA LEU A 532 17.44 -0.62 15.52
C LEU A 532 16.26 0.19 14.97
N ASN A 533 16.11 0.26 13.64
CA ASN A 533 14.96 0.89 12.97
C ASN A 533 13.62 0.25 13.37
N ASP A 534 13.62 -1.01 13.83
CA ASP A 534 12.39 -1.71 14.21
C ASP A 534 11.95 -1.43 15.66
N ILE A 535 12.77 -0.77 16.48
CA ILE A 535 12.41 -0.51 17.89
C ILE A 535 11.07 0.23 18.03
N PRO A 536 10.76 1.30 17.25
CA PRO A 536 9.44 1.92 17.30
C PRO A 536 8.30 0.97 16.91
N MET A 537 8.50 0.11 15.91
CA MET A 537 7.51 -0.90 15.54
C MET A 537 7.30 -1.89 16.69
N MET A 538 8.37 -2.41 17.29
CA MET A 538 8.28 -3.33 18.41
C MET A 538 7.57 -2.70 19.62
N LEU A 539 7.84 -1.42 19.92
CA LEU A 539 7.15 -0.66 20.96
C LEU A 539 5.67 -0.40 20.61
N ALA A 540 5.35 -0.18 19.33
CA ALA A 540 3.99 0.04 18.88
C ALA A 540 3.12 -1.21 19.04
N VAL A 541 3.67 -2.42 18.97
CA VAL A 541 2.88 -3.67 19.04
C VAL A 541 3.22 -4.57 20.24
N ALA A 542 4.01 -4.10 21.21
CA ALA A 542 4.45 -4.93 22.32
C ALA A 542 3.28 -5.47 23.17
N PRO A 543 3.21 -6.78 23.48
CA PRO A 543 2.12 -7.37 24.26
C PRO A 543 1.96 -6.79 25.68
N ASN A 544 3.05 -6.33 26.28
CA ASN A 544 3.08 -5.68 27.61
C ASN A 544 2.75 -4.17 27.58
N SER A 545 2.52 -3.60 26.40
CA SER A 545 2.13 -2.19 26.29
C SER A 545 0.70 -1.95 26.77
N MET A 546 0.40 -0.69 27.09
CA MET A 546 -0.96 -0.16 27.14
C MET A 546 -1.22 0.59 25.83
N ALA A 547 -2.25 0.21 25.08
CA ALA A 547 -2.58 0.87 23.82
C ALA A 547 -3.89 1.67 23.93
N VAL A 548 -3.93 2.83 23.28
CA VAL A 548 -5.11 3.68 23.19
C VAL A 548 -5.40 4.05 21.74
N ASN A 549 -6.69 4.14 21.41
CA ASN A 549 -7.15 4.62 20.11
C ASN A 549 -7.06 6.16 20.03
N ARG A 550 -7.60 6.72 18.95
CA ARG A 550 -7.65 8.17 18.69
C ARG A 550 -8.51 8.98 19.68
N GLN A 551 -9.19 8.33 20.61
CA GLN A 551 -9.94 8.95 21.72
C GLN A 551 -9.20 8.86 23.06
N GLY A 552 -8.01 8.28 23.12
CA GLY A 552 -7.26 8.12 24.37
C GLY A 552 -7.80 7.00 25.28
N VAL A 553 -8.55 6.04 24.71
CA VAL A 553 -9.08 4.88 25.44
C VAL A 553 -8.56 3.56 24.87
N ARG A 554 -8.44 2.52 25.72
CA ARG A 554 -8.11 1.15 25.25
C ARG A 554 -9.19 0.65 24.29
N PHE A 555 -8.83 -0.18 23.32
CA PHE A 555 -9.75 -0.61 22.24
C PHE A 555 -9.74 -2.12 21.94
N LYS A 556 -8.62 -2.81 22.12
CA LYS A 556 -8.47 -4.28 22.02
C LYS A 556 -7.39 -4.77 22.98
N ASP A 557 -7.31 -6.08 23.16
CA ASP A 557 -6.22 -6.74 23.88
C ASP A 557 -4.89 -6.47 23.17
N GLU A 558 -3.92 -5.89 23.87
CA GLU A 558 -2.65 -5.52 23.27
C GLU A 558 -1.80 -6.71 22.79
N THR A 559 -2.10 -7.94 23.24
CA THR A 559 -1.47 -9.15 22.69
C THR A 559 -1.85 -9.43 21.22
N THR A 560 -2.87 -8.74 20.71
CA THR A 560 -3.37 -8.83 19.33
C THR A 560 -2.97 -7.63 18.47
N LEU A 561 -2.08 -6.75 18.94
CA LEU A 561 -1.71 -5.56 18.16
C LEU A 561 -0.84 -5.90 16.95
N THR A 562 0.08 -6.86 17.07
CA THR A 562 0.90 -7.31 15.94
C THR A 562 0.05 -7.81 14.78
N ALA A 563 -1.11 -8.40 15.08
CA ALA A 563 -2.03 -8.93 14.07
C ALA A 563 -3.48 -9.00 14.58
N TYR A 564 -4.42 -8.65 13.69
CA TYR A 564 -5.87 -8.83 13.84
C TYR A 564 -6.61 -7.95 14.86
N GLY A 565 -5.96 -7.38 15.88
CA GLY A 565 -6.63 -6.48 16.84
C GLY A 565 -6.50 -5.00 16.53
N ASN A 566 -5.47 -4.60 15.79
CA ASN A 566 -5.11 -3.19 15.57
C ASN A 566 -6.15 -2.36 14.80
N TRP A 567 -6.98 -2.98 13.95
CA TRP A 567 -7.98 -2.28 13.13
C TRP A 567 -9.02 -1.53 13.98
N ALA A 568 -9.32 -2.01 15.18
CA ALA A 568 -10.38 -1.43 16.02
C ALA A 568 -10.03 -0.03 16.57
N ALA A 569 -8.79 0.44 16.38
CA ALA A 569 -8.41 1.80 16.70
C ALA A 569 -8.73 2.83 15.59
N GLY A 570 -9.10 2.38 14.41
CA GLY A 570 -9.09 3.18 13.19
C GLY A 570 -7.71 3.26 12.56
N ALA A 571 -7.46 4.27 11.73
CA ALA A 571 -6.25 4.40 10.91
C ALA A 571 -4.91 4.41 11.67
N TYR A 572 -4.91 4.74 12.97
CA TYR A 572 -3.72 4.67 13.83
C TYR A 572 -4.09 4.60 15.32
N PHE A 573 -3.10 4.26 16.15
CA PHE A 573 -3.22 4.18 17.60
C PHE A 573 -1.91 4.58 18.29
N TYR A 574 -1.91 4.64 19.62
CA TYR A 574 -0.71 4.92 20.41
C TYR A 574 -0.50 3.86 21.49
N THR A 575 0.75 3.41 21.67
CA THR A 575 1.15 2.72 22.90
C THR A 575 1.82 3.70 23.85
N ILE A 576 1.49 3.61 25.14
CA ILE A 576 2.00 4.52 26.17
C ILE A 576 3.05 3.80 27.02
N TRP A 577 4.13 4.52 27.35
CA TRP A 577 5.28 4.00 28.07
C TRP A 577 5.79 5.02 29.11
N SER A 578 6.25 4.52 30.25
CA SER A 578 6.93 5.30 31.30
C SER A 578 8.45 5.38 31.08
N ASP A 579 9.10 6.33 31.75
CA ASP A 579 10.56 6.44 31.76
C ASP A 579 11.22 5.20 32.35
N GLU A 580 10.67 4.64 33.43
CA GLU A 580 11.17 3.41 34.05
C GLU A 580 11.13 2.21 33.08
N GLN A 581 10.08 2.09 32.28
CA GLN A 581 10.01 1.07 31.21
C GLN A 581 11.07 1.32 30.14
N MET A 582 11.24 2.57 29.68
CA MET A 582 12.26 2.92 28.68
C MET A 582 13.67 2.66 29.18
N GLN A 583 13.98 3.00 30.44
CA GLN A 583 15.25 2.68 31.08
C GLN A 583 15.47 1.16 31.15
N SER A 584 14.44 0.40 31.55
CA SER A 584 14.53 -1.07 31.54
C SER A 584 14.75 -1.63 30.14
N ILE A 585 14.11 -1.10 29.11
CA ILE A 585 14.28 -1.54 27.71
C ILE A 585 15.69 -1.20 27.22
N ARG A 586 16.23 -0.04 27.58
CA ARG A 586 17.63 0.30 27.27
C ARG A 586 18.61 -0.69 27.90
N ASP A 587 18.45 -0.94 29.19
CA ASP A 587 19.43 -1.68 29.98
C ASP A 587 19.29 -3.21 29.80
N ASN A 588 18.08 -3.70 29.52
CA ASN A 588 17.77 -5.14 29.46
C ASN A 588 17.18 -5.59 28.12
N GLY A 589 16.78 -4.68 27.24
CA GLY A 589 16.09 -4.99 25.99
C GLY A 589 14.57 -5.11 26.12
N LEU A 590 13.91 -5.25 24.96
CA LEU A 590 12.48 -5.58 24.87
C LEU A 590 12.22 -7.01 25.36
N LYS A 591 11.13 -7.23 26.09
CA LYS A 591 10.78 -8.56 26.64
C LYS A 591 10.41 -9.59 25.57
N PHE A 592 9.94 -9.11 24.42
CA PHE A 592 9.38 -9.92 23.34
C PHE A 592 10.17 -9.70 22.06
N SER A 593 10.51 -10.80 21.37
CA SER A 593 11.01 -10.77 19.98
C SER A 593 9.82 -10.60 19.05
N ASN A 594 9.07 -9.51 19.24
CA ASN A 594 7.90 -9.24 18.44
C ASN A 594 8.33 -8.63 17.10
N ILE A 595 7.95 -9.26 16.01
CA ILE A 595 8.22 -8.77 14.65
C ILE A 595 6.88 -8.40 14.03
N GLY A 596 6.75 -7.17 13.52
CA GLY A 596 5.59 -6.79 12.72
C GLY A 596 5.49 -7.69 11.49
N ILE A 597 4.30 -8.07 11.07
CA ILE A 597 4.15 -8.94 9.88
C ILE A 597 4.42 -8.10 8.63
N PHE A 598 5.43 -8.47 7.83
CA PHE A 598 5.84 -7.81 6.59
C PHE A 598 6.39 -6.36 6.68
N ILE A 599 5.99 -5.59 7.70
CA ILE A 599 6.39 -4.20 7.94
C ILE A 599 7.53 -4.16 8.97
N ASN A 600 8.67 -4.77 8.65
CA ASN A 600 9.82 -4.86 9.57
C ASN A 600 11.16 -5.02 8.82
N GLN A 601 12.25 -4.81 9.55
CA GLN A 601 13.64 -5.05 9.16
C GLN A 601 14.31 -6.15 9.99
N GLY A 602 13.53 -7.17 10.33
CA GLY A 602 13.92 -8.39 11.04
C GLY A 602 13.93 -8.30 12.57
N GLY A 603 13.56 -7.15 13.12
CA GLY A 603 13.36 -6.90 14.53
C GLY A 603 14.65 -6.72 15.33
N TRP A 604 14.50 -6.84 16.65
CA TRP A 604 15.60 -6.88 17.60
C TRP A 604 15.43 -8.07 18.56
N PRO A 605 16.50 -8.79 18.94
CA PRO A 605 16.37 -9.94 19.82
C PRO A 605 15.83 -9.56 21.22
N ALA A 606 14.89 -10.36 21.75
CA ALA A 606 14.40 -10.17 23.11
C ALA A 606 15.53 -10.18 24.15
N ASN A 607 15.32 -9.42 25.23
CA ASN A 607 16.21 -9.32 26.37
C ASN A 607 17.67 -8.97 26.00
N THR A 608 17.85 -8.27 24.88
CA THR A 608 19.16 -7.78 24.42
C THR A 608 19.21 -6.27 24.65
N PRO A 609 20.13 -5.76 25.50
CA PRO A 609 20.26 -4.33 25.79
C PRO A 609 20.36 -3.47 24.52
N ILE A 610 19.80 -2.27 24.59
CA ILE A 610 19.78 -1.30 23.49
C ILE A 610 20.39 0.02 23.99
N PRO A 611 21.73 0.12 24.09
CA PRO A 611 22.39 1.34 24.56
C PRO A 611 21.96 2.61 23.82
N GLU A 612 21.68 2.48 22.52
CA GLU A 612 21.27 3.51 21.57
C GLU A 612 19.76 3.82 21.61
N LEU A 613 18.98 3.27 22.57
CA LEU A 613 17.52 3.42 22.60
C LEU A 613 17.10 4.88 22.47
N TYR A 614 17.73 5.79 23.22
CA TYR A 614 17.35 7.20 23.20
C TYR A 614 17.67 7.90 21.88
N ASP A 615 18.70 7.46 21.14
CA ASP A 615 18.98 7.96 19.78
C ASP A 615 17.86 7.50 18.82
N VAL A 616 17.38 6.26 18.98
CA VAL A 616 16.23 5.76 18.22
C VAL A 616 14.95 6.53 18.56
N LEU A 617 14.71 6.80 19.84
CA LEU A 617 13.55 7.58 20.28
C LEU A 617 13.61 9.02 19.75
N GLU A 618 14.78 9.64 19.72
CA GLU A 618 14.99 10.99 19.15
C GLU A 618 14.66 11.02 17.66
N LYS A 619 15.15 10.04 16.89
CA LYS A 619 14.80 9.92 15.47
C LYS A 619 13.32 9.64 15.25
N GLY A 620 12.69 8.83 16.11
CA GLY A 620 11.25 8.63 16.08
C GLY A 620 10.45 9.92 16.38
N MET A 621 10.96 10.81 17.24
CA MET A 621 10.36 12.13 17.48
C MET A 621 10.51 13.05 16.25
N GLU A 622 11.66 13.06 15.59
CA GLU A 622 11.87 13.81 14.33
C GLU A 622 10.93 13.36 13.19
N MET A 623 10.43 12.11 13.26
CA MET A 623 9.56 11.51 12.25
C MET A 623 8.05 11.54 12.59
N ASP A 624 7.68 12.15 13.72
CA ASP A 624 6.31 12.18 14.27
C ASP A 624 5.71 10.80 14.54
N ILE A 625 6.54 9.82 14.89
CA ILE A 625 6.11 8.47 15.29
C ILE A 625 6.32 8.19 16.77
N ILE A 626 7.03 9.07 17.49
CA ILE A 626 7.21 9.03 18.94
C ILE A 626 6.96 10.41 19.51
N PHE A 627 6.26 10.48 20.64
CA PHE A 627 5.93 11.71 21.35
C PHE A 627 6.38 11.56 22.79
N LYS A 628 6.91 12.64 23.38
CA LYS A 628 7.42 12.67 24.76
C LYS A 628 6.85 13.87 25.51
N ALA A 629 6.43 13.68 26.75
CA ALA A 629 6.04 14.77 27.66
C ALA A 629 6.36 14.42 29.12
N ASP A 630 6.37 15.41 30.01
CA ASP A 630 6.69 15.17 31.42
C ASP A 630 5.49 14.62 32.21
N THR A 631 4.27 14.86 31.71
CA THR A 631 3.01 14.37 32.30
C THR A 631 2.12 13.66 31.27
N ILE A 632 1.16 12.86 31.73
CA ILE A 632 0.18 12.19 30.85
C ILE A 632 -0.73 13.21 30.17
N GLU A 633 -1.07 14.29 30.86
CA GLU A 633 -1.92 15.37 30.35
C GLU A 633 -1.23 16.13 29.21
N GLU A 634 0.05 16.49 29.37
CA GLU A 634 0.83 17.10 28.28
C GLU A 634 1.06 16.12 27.12
N LEU A 635 1.20 14.82 27.42
CA LEU A 635 1.32 13.80 26.37
C LEU A 635 0.03 13.71 25.56
N ALA A 636 -1.13 13.78 26.23
CA ALA A 636 -2.44 13.76 25.58
C ALA A 636 -2.61 14.94 24.61
N GLU A 637 -2.19 16.14 25.01
CA GLU A 637 -2.19 17.32 24.14
C GLU A 637 -1.33 17.10 22.89
N LYS A 638 -0.13 16.52 23.04
CA LYS A 638 0.77 16.24 21.90
C LYS A 638 0.23 15.23 20.90
N ILE A 639 -0.51 14.23 21.37
CA ILE A 639 -1.09 13.19 20.50
C ILE A 639 -2.54 13.49 20.09
N GLY A 640 -3.08 14.66 20.46
CA GLY A 640 -4.40 15.13 20.04
C GLY A 640 -5.58 14.40 20.69
N VAL A 641 -5.43 13.91 21.94
CA VAL A 641 -6.52 13.26 22.69
C VAL A 641 -6.89 14.06 23.94
N ASP A 642 -8.08 13.80 24.51
CA ASP A 642 -8.53 14.48 25.73
C ASP A 642 -7.66 14.06 26.94
N ALA A 643 -7.08 15.06 27.62
CA ALA A 643 -6.14 14.86 28.73
C ALA A 643 -6.78 14.10 29.90
N ALA A 644 -8.01 14.43 30.27
CA ALA A 644 -8.71 13.77 31.37
C ALA A 644 -9.03 12.30 31.02
N THR A 645 -9.38 12.04 29.77
CA THR A 645 -9.66 10.70 29.26
C THR A 645 -8.42 9.84 29.28
N LEU A 646 -7.28 10.31 28.76
CA LEU A 646 -6.04 9.54 28.77
C LEU A 646 -5.54 9.28 30.20
N ALA A 647 -5.54 10.29 31.06
CA ALA A 647 -5.14 10.15 32.45
C ALA A 647 -5.99 9.11 33.20
N LYS A 648 -7.31 9.12 32.97
CA LYS A 648 -8.22 8.10 33.52
C LYS A 648 -7.90 6.70 32.97
N THR A 649 -7.70 6.57 31.66
CA THR A 649 -7.37 5.29 31.03
C THR A 649 -6.09 4.69 31.61
N VAL A 650 -5.05 5.50 31.81
CA VAL A 650 -3.78 5.09 32.46
C VAL A 650 -4.02 4.61 33.89
N ALA A 651 -4.78 5.37 34.68
CA ALA A 651 -5.06 5.02 36.07
C ALA A 651 -5.85 3.69 36.18
N ASP A 652 -6.89 3.51 35.35
CA ASP A 652 -7.69 2.30 35.31
C ASP A 652 -6.83 1.09 34.87
N TYR A 653 -5.99 1.27 33.86
CA TYR A 653 -5.08 0.22 33.38
C TYR A 653 -4.08 -0.21 34.46
N ASN A 654 -3.46 0.75 35.16
CA ASN A 654 -2.56 0.44 36.27
C ASN A 654 -3.25 -0.35 37.38
N SER A 655 -4.50 -0.01 37.72
CA SER A 655 -5.31 -0.79 38.67
C SER A 655 -5.62 -2.19 38.16
N TYR A 656 -5.86 -2.36 36.86
CA TYR A 656 -6.06 -3.66 36.24
C TYR A 656 -4.77 -4.49 36.22
N CYS A 657 -3.60 -3.90 36.02
CA CYS A 657 -2.32 -4.61 36.16
C CYS A 657 -2.13 -5.19 37.58
N ASP A 658 -2.54 -4.45 38.61
CA ASP A 658 -2.42 -4.88 40.01
C ASP A 658 -3.43 -5.99 40.37
N THR A 659 -4.67 -5.88 39.88
CA THR A 659 -5.79 -6.74 40.31
C THR A 659 -6.11 -7.88 39.35
N LYS A 660 -5.91 -7.67 38.05
CA LYS A 660 -6.37 -8.52 36.94
C LYS A 660 -7.88 -8.71 36.91
N GLU A 661 -8.62 -7.80 37.54
CA GLU A 661 -10.08 -7.78 37.59
C GLU A 661 -10.59 -6.45 37.02
N ASN A 662 -11.83 -6.45 36.51
CA ASN A 662 -12.50 -5.25 35.99
C ASN A 662 -11.66 -4.50 34.93
N PRO A 663 -11.30 -5.16 33.81
CA PRO A 663 -10.49 -4.53 32.77
C PRO A 663 -11.12 -3.22 32.27
N PRO A 664 -10.30 -2.19 31.95
CA PRO A 664 -10.79 -0.96 31.36
C PRO A 664 -11.59 -1.26 30.08
N GLN A 665 -12.80 -0.69 29.98
CA GLN A 665 -13.78 -0.93 28.91
C GLN A 665 -14.21 -2.40 28.71
N GLY A 666 -13.91 -3.30 29.65
CA GLY A 666 -14.21 -4.73 29.49
C GLY A 666 -13.20 -5.50 28.62
N ILE A 667 -12.09 -4.88 28.24
CA ILE A 667 -11.08 -5.48 27.36
C ILE A 667 -10.02 -6.20 28.20
N GLU A 668 -10.15 -7.52 28.33
CA GLU A 668 -9.21 -8.35 29.09
C GLU A 668 -7.94 -8.67 28.27
N LYS A 669 -6.77 -8.68 28.92
CA LYS A 669 -5.52 -9.15 28.30
C LYS A 669 -5.43 -10.67 28.33
N ASN A 670 -5.12 -11.28 27.20
CA ASN A 670 -4.83 -12.71 27.14
C ASN A 670 -3.43 -12.99 27.71
N PRO A 671 -3.28 -13.80 28.77
CA PRO A 671 -1.97 -14.16 29.29
C PRO A 671 -1.18 -15.10 28.36
N VAL A 672 -1.86 -15.71 27.37
CA VAL A 672 -1.23 -16.52 26.32
C VAL A 672 -0.95 -15.63 25.12
N ILE A 673 0.32 -15.58 24.72
CA ILE A 673 0.74 -14.92 23.48
C ILE A 673 0.71 -15.95 22.38
N TYR A 674 0.17 -15.56 21.23
CA TYR A 674 0.14 -16.41 20.04
C TYR A 674 1.22 -15.95 19.07
N ASP A 675 1.88 -16.92 18.43
CA ASP A 675 2.77 -16.65 17.31
C ASP A 675 1.98 -16.14 16.10
N LEU A 676 2.70 -15.72 15.05
CA LEU A 676 2.07 -15.21 13.82
C LEU A 676 1.22 -16.26 13.07
N SER A 677 1.33 -17.54 13.43
CA SER A 677 0.50 -18.63 12.91
C SER A 677 -0.73 -18.92 13.79
N GLY A 678 -0.97 -18.11 14.83
CA GLY A 678 -2.08 -18.29 15.75
C GLY A 678 -1.88 -19.44 16.74
N ARG A 679 -0.64 -19.89 16.97
CA ARG A 679 -0.34 -20.94 17.96
C ARG A 679 0.19 -20.34 19.26
N PRO A 680 -0.22 -20.86 20.43
CA PRO A 680 0.34 -20.44 21.71
C PRO A 680 1.87 -20.56 21.72
N MET A 681 2.54 -19.49 22.11
CA MET A 681 3.98 -19.51 22.38
C MET A 681 4.25 -20.23 23.70
N GLU A 682 5.33 -21.03 23.74
CA GLU A 682 5.76 -21.70 24.97
C GLU A 682 6.46 -20.72 25.93
N GLY A 683 5.95 -20.57 27.15
CA GLY A 683 6.59 -19.78 28.21
C GLY A 683 5.61 -19.09 29.15
N GLU A 684 6.11 -18.60 30.28
CA GLU A 684 5.37 -17.67 31.15
C GLU A 684 5.72 -16.23 30.76
N TYR A 685 4.79 -15.55 30.09
CA TYR A 685 4.97 -14.18 29.64
C TYR A 685 4.22 -13.21 30.55
N ASN A 686 4.92 -12.25 31.14
CA ASN A 686 4.25 -11.16 31.84
C ASN A 686 3.83 -10.06 30.85
N VAL A 687 2.56 -10.06 30.48
CA VAL A 687 1.92 -9.07 29.60
C VAL A 687 1.32 -7.88 30.38
N TYR A 688 1.48 -7.84 31.69
CA TYR A 688 1.00 -6.77 32.56
C TYR A 688 2.17 -5.91 33.04
N GLU A 689 2.19 -4.65 32.63
CA GLU A 689 3.21 -3.69 33.05
C GLU A 689 2.60 -2.31 33.19
N LYS A 690 2.85 -1.66 34.33
CA LYS A 690 2.23 -0.39 34.69
C LYS A 690 2.91 0.79 33.98
N ILE A 691 2.12 1.83 33.74
CA ILE A 691 2.58 3.15 33.31
C ILE A 691 2.62 4.03 34.57
N GLU A 692 3.69 3.91 35.35
CA GLU A 692 3.88 4.65 36.61
C GLU A 692 5.17 5.47 36.59
N GLY A 693 5.49 6.18 37.67
CA GLY A 693 6.66 7.08 37.73
C GLY A 693 6.28 8.56 37.72
N ASN A 694 7.29 9.44 37.59
CA ASN A 694 7.12 10.91 37.55
C ASN A 694 7.39 11.49 36.16
N GLY A 695 7.30 10.67 35.12
CA GLY A 695 7.70 11.02 33.76
C GLY A 695 9.22 11.06 33.54
N PRO A 696 9.67 11.32 32.31
CA PRO A 696 8.84 11.56 31.13
C PRO A 696 8.04 10.33 30.68
N TYR A 697 6.91 10.57 30.02
CA TYR A 697 6.09 9.56 29.36
C TYR A 697 6.25 9.65 27.85
N TYR A 698 6.08 8.51 27.20
CA TYR A 698 6.22 8.36 25.76
C TYR A 698 4.94 7.77 25.16
N ALA A 699 4.53 8.30 24.00
CA ALA A 699 3.53 7.69 23.14
C ALA A 699 4.20 7.27 21.83
N VAL A 700 4.02 6.02 21.43
CA VAL A 700 4.56 5.48 20.16
C VAL A 700 3.39 5.24 19.21
N LYS A 701 3.43 5.86 18.04
CA LYS A 701 2.36 5.82 17.04
C LYS A 701 2.43 4.53 16.22
N GLY A 702 1.42 3.69 16.38
CA GLY A 702 1.22 2.47 15.60
C GLY A 702 0.10 2.61 14.56
N ALA A 703 0.05 1.70 13.60
CA ALA A 703 -1.02 1.64 12.61
C ALA A 703 -1.43 0.19 12.29
N PRO A 704 -2.72 -0.05 12.02
CA PRO A 704 -3.12 -1.14 11.14
C PRO A 704 -2.58 -0.89 9.72
N TRP A 705 -2.04 -1.94 9.09
CA TRP A 705 -1.67 -1.93 7.68
C TRP A 705 -2.63 -2.82 6.89
N ILE A 706 -3.34 -2.21 5.95
CA ILE A 706 -4.45 -2.84 5.21
C ILE A 706 -4.03 -3.26 3.80
N TYR A 707 -4.75 -4.22 3.22
CA TYR A 707 -4.54 -4.65 1.82
C TYR A 707 -5.58 -4.08 0.86
N SER A 708 -6.82 -3.90 1.34
CA SER A 708 -8.00 -3.49 0.57
C SER A 708 -9.14 -3.07 1.53
N THR A 709 -10.29 -2.75 0.97
CA THR A 709 -11.58 -2.70 1.69
C THR A 709 -12.46 -3.89 1.28
N THR A 710 -13.40 -4.24 2.16
CA THR A 710 -14.38 -5.32 1.98
C THR A 710 -15.73 -4.70 1.60
N GLY A 711 -16.05 -4.73 0.31
CA GLY A 711 -17.32 -4.25 -0.24
C GLY A 711 -17.17 -3.05 -1.15
N ALA A 712 -18.23 -2.85 -1.95
CA ALA A 712 -18.98 -1.62 -1.84
C ALA A 712 -20.42 -1.81 -2.35
N LEU A 713 -20.57 -2.29 -3.58
CA LEU A 713 -21.82 -2.33 -4.31
C LEU A 713 -22.72 -3.47 -3.84
N ASP A 714 -24.01 -3.16 -3.68
CA ASP A 714 -24.99 -4.19 -3.42
C ASP A 714 -25.35 -4.93 -4.71
N VAL A 715 -25.56 -6.25 -4.61
CA VAL A 715 -25.88 -7.13 -5.74
C VAL A 715 -26.96 -8.15 -5.39
N ASP A 716 -27.60 -8.72 -6.42
CA ASP A 716 -28.49 -9.89 -6.30
C ASP A 716 -27.80 -11.22 -6.64
N GLU A 717 -28.54 -12.33 -6.62
CA GLU A 717 -28.01 -13.67 -6.92
C GLU A 717 -27.52 -13.84 -8.37
N GLN A 718 -27.75 -12.84 -9.23
CA GLN A 718 -27.23 -12.78 -10.60
C GLN A 718 -26.06 -11.79 -10.75
N PHE A 719 -25.51 -11.31 -9.63
CA PHE A 719 -24.42 -10.33 -9.58
C PHE A 719 -24.75 -8.99 -10.24
N ARG A 720 -26.03 -8.70 -10.49
CA ARG A 720 -26.46 -7.39 -11.01
C ARG A 720 -26.37 -6.39 -9.88
N VAL A 721 -25.74 -5.25 -10.15
CA VAL A 721 -25.68 -4.16 -9.17
C VAL A 721 -27.10 -3.66 -8.92
N LEU A 722 -27.47 -3.50 -7.65
CA LEU A 722 -28.78 -3.01 -7.25
C LEU A 722 -28.74 -1.49 -7.09
N LYS A 723 -29.88 -0.85 -7.36
CA LYS A 723 -30.13 0.55 -6.98
C LYS A 723 -30.63 0.62 -5.55
N THR A 724 -30.68 1.83 -4.99
CA THR A 724 -31.23 2.10 -3.64
C THR A 724 -32.70 1.70 -3.45
N ASP A 725 -33.45 1.50 -4.54
CA ASP A 725 -34.83 0.97 -4.53
C ASP A 725 -34.91 -0.58 -4.61
N GLY A 726 -33.75 -1.25 -4.63
CA GLY A 726 -33.63 -2.70 -4.74
C GLY A 726 -33.85 -3.27 -6.15
N GLN A 727 -34.10 -2.43 -7.16
CA GLN A 727 -34.16 -2.88 -8.55
C GLN A 727 -32.75 -2.92 -9.16
N PRO A 728 -32.49 -3.78 -10.16
CA PRO A 728 -31.22 -3.78 -10.86
C PRO A 728 -30.89 -2.41 -11.51
N LEU A 729 -29.63 -2.00 -11.39
CA LEU A 729 -29.01 -1.00 -12.25
C LEU A 729 -28.63 -1.69 -13.56
N GLU A 730 -29.58 -1.66 -14.49
CA GLU A 730 -29.53 -2.39 -15.75
C GLU A 730 -28.19 -2.23 -16.48
N GLY A 731 -27.61 -3.36 -16.92
CA GLY A 731 -26.34 -3.40 -17.65
C GLY A 731 -25.07 -3.46 -16.79
N LEU A 732 -25.16 -3.26 -15.47
CA LEU A 732 -24.01 -3.29 -14.56
C LEU A 732 -24.00 -4.51 -13.63
N TYR A 733 -22.84 -5.13 -13.52
CA TYR A 733 -22.56 -6.28 -12.66
C TYR A 733 -21.34 -6.00 -11.79
N ALA A 734 -21.21 -6.66 -10.64
CA ALA A 734 -20.04 -6.52 -9.77
C ALA A 734 -19.60 -7.88 -9.18
N VAL A 735 -18.29 -8.11 -9.14
CA VAL A 735 -17.66 -9.32 -8.62
C VAL A 735 -16.44 -9.00 -7.76
N GLY A 736 -16.01 -9.94 -6.93
CA GLY A 736 -14.85 -9.77 -6.05
C GLY A 736 -15.09 -8.72 -4.97
N THR A 737 -14.07 -7.93 -4.66
CA THR A 737 -14.11 -6.96 -3.55
C THR A 737 -15.08 -5.80 -3.81
N ASP A 738 -15.42 -5.49 -5.06
CA ASP A 738 -16.45 -4.52 -5.44
C ASP A 738 -17.82 -4.85 -4.82
N CYS A 739 -18.11 -6.11 -4.46
CA CYS A 739 -19.38 -6.54 -3.86
C CYS A 739 -19.22 -7.49 -2.66
N LEU A 740 -18.01 -7.61 -2.08
CA LEU A 740 -17.72 -8.60 -1.03
C LEU A 740 -18.51 -8.38 0.27
N GLY A 741 -18.88 -7.14 0.58
CA GLY A 741 -19.59 -6.77 1.81
C GLY A 741 -20.88 -7.55 2.06
N ILE A 742 -21.51 -8.10 1.00
CA ILE A 742 -22.72 -8.94 1.11
C ILE A 742 -22.54 -10.20 1.97
N MET A 743 -21.30 -10.65 2.21
CA MET A 743 -21.00 -11.82 3.04
C MET A 743 -20.65 -11.47 4.49
N PHE A 744 -20.72 -10.20 4.88
CA PHE A 744 -20.20 -9.71 6.15
C PHE A 744 -21.20 -8.80 6.88
N THR A 745 -20.72 -8.18 7.95
CA THR A 745 -21.41 -7.20 8.79
C THR A 745 -20.46 -6.05 9.10
N GLU A 746 -20.97 -4.85 9.34
CA GLU A 746 -20.17 -3.70 9.82
C GLU A 746 -19.75 -3.84 11.29
N LYS A 747 -20.34 -4.80 12.02
CA LYS A 747 -20.14 -4.99 13.46
C LYS A 747 -18.88 -5.77 13.82
N LYS A 748 -18.19 -6.37 12.85
CA LYS A 748 -17.14 -7.37 13.06
C LYS A 748 -16.00 -7.22 12.07
N GLU A 749 -14.88 -7.86 12.36
CA GLU A 749 -13.73 -7.89 11.46
C GLU A 749 -13.89 -8.92 10.33
N TYR A 750 -13.33 -8.68 9.15
CA TYR A 750 -13.44 -9.66 8.05
C TYR A 750 -12.55 -10.91 8.25
N VAL A 751 -11.52 -10.83 9.10
CA VAL A 751 -10.39 -11.79 9.16
C VAL A 751 -10.73 -13.17 9.71
N THR A 752 -11.94 -13.36 10.27
CA THR A 752 -12.33 -14.62 10.91
C THR A 752 -12.27 -15.81 9.95
N TYR A 753 -12.58 -15.58 8.66
CA TYR A 753 -12.59 -16.62 7.63
C TYR A 753 -11.48 -16.35 6.59
N GLY A 754 -10.29 -16.88 6.87
CA GLY A 754 -9.08 -16.74 6.07
C GLY A 754 -9.29 -17.14 4.62
N GLY A 755 -8.76 -16.31 3.73
CA GLY A 755 -8.88 -16.49 2.28
C GLY A 755 -10.24 -16.08 1.70
N ALA A 756 -11.18 -15.55 2.50
CA ALA A 756 -12.52 -15.18 2.04
C ALA A 756 -12.49 -14.24 0.83
N ASP A 757 -11.71 -13.16 0.87
CA ASP A 757 -11.61 -12.19 -0.23
C ASP A 757 -11.20 -12.86 -1.55
N GLN A 758 -10.13 -13.64 -1.52
CA GLN A 758 -9.58 -14.29 -2.70
C GLN A 758 -10.47 -15.47 -3.16
N GLY A 759 -11.08 -16.18 -2.21
CA GLY A 759 -12.07 -17.21 -2.49
C GLY A 759 -13.32 -16.65 -3.15
N TRP A 760 -13.84 -15.52 -2.67
CA TRP A 760 -14.96 -14.81 -3.26
C TRP A 760 -14.60 -14.22 -4.62
N ALA A 761 -13.41 -13.64 -4.78
CA ALA A 761 -12.94 -13.15 -6.08
C ALA A 761 -13.06 -14.23 -7.17
N PHE A 762 -12.57 -15.44 -6.89
CA PHE A 762 -12.69 -16.55 -7.81
C PHE A 762 -14.12 -17.11 -7.92
N THR A 763 -14.84 -17.25 -6.81
CA THR A 763 -16.18 -17.84 -6.81
C THR A 763 -17.20 -16.95 -7.52
N SER A 764 -17.25 -15.67 -7.18
CA SER A 764 -18.13 -14.69 -7.82
C SER A 764 -17.81 -14.54 -9.31
N GLY A 765 -16.52 -14.46 -9.69
CA GLY A 765 -16.15 -14.39 -11.10
C GLY A 765 -16.50 -15.66 -11.88
N TYR A 766 -16.33 -16.84 -11.26
CA TYR A 766 -16.69 -18.13 -11.86
C TYR A 766 -18.21 -18.25 -12.09
N LEU A 767 -19.01 -17.79 -11.14
CA LEU A 767 -20.47 -17.86 -11.24
C LEU A 767 -21.01 -16.78 -12.20
N ALA A 768 -20.62 -15.52 -12.03
CA ALA A 768 -21.08 -14.41 -12.86
C ALA A 768 -20.71 -14.62 -14.33
N GLY A 769 -19.48 -15.07 -14.62
CA GLY A 769 -19.05 -15.30 -15.99
C GLY A 769 -19.84 -16.42 -16.69
N LYS A 770 -20.21 -17.48 -15.96
CA LYS A 770 -21.06 -18.53 -16.51
C LYS A 770 -22.48 -18.01 -16.81
N GLN A 771 -23.08 -17.30 -15.85
CA GLN A 771 -24.44 -16.77 -16.00
C GLN A 771 -24.56 -15.74 -17.13
N LEU A 772 -23.55 -14.86 -17.28
CA LEU A 772 -23.50 -13.90 -18.38
C LEU A 772 -23.39 -14.59 -19.74
N ALA A 773 -22.54 -15.62 -19.86
CA ALA A 773 -22.45 -16.38 -21.11
C ALA A 773 -23.77 -17.08 -21.45
N GLU A 774 -24.45 -17.68 -20.47
CA GLU A 774 -25.78 -18.29 -20.67
C GLU A 774 -26.83 -17.25 -21.09
N THR A 775 -26.76 -16.04 -20.54
CA THR A 775 -27.62 -14.92 -20.94
C THR A 775 -27.37 -14.53 -22.39
N ILE A 776 -26.11 -14.40 -22.80
CA ILE A 776 -25.72 -14.06 -24.18
C ILE A 776 -26.16 -15.13 -25.18
N LEU A 777 -26.10 -16.42 -24.81
CA LEU A 777 -26.52 -17.52 -25.69
C LEU A 777 -28.05 -17.63 -25.83
N ALA A 778 -28.81 -17.03 -24.91
CA ALA A 778 -30.26 -17.02 -24.93
C ALA A 778 -30.85 -15.86 -25.77
N GLU A 779 -30.07 -14.83 -26.05
CA GLU A 779 -30.40 -13.72 -26.97
C GLU A 779 -30.29 -14.14 -28.45
#